data_AF-A0A2T7NKU4-F1
#
_entry.id   AF-A0A2T7NKU4-F1
#
_cell.length_a   1.000
_cell.length_b   1.000
_cell.length_c   1.000
_cell.angle_alpha   90.00
_cell.angle_beta   90.00
_cell.angle_gamma   90.00
#
_symmetry.space_group_name_H-M   'P 1'
#
loop_
_entity.id
_entity.type
_entity.pdbx_description
1 polymer ?
#
loop_
_entity_poly.entity_id
_entity_poly.type
_entity_poly.pdbx_seq_one_letter_code
_entity_poly.pdbx_strand_id
1 'polypeptide(L)'
;MAGHHVLHGTADRLSAMATCIKEGYEEKCDAPPVHSLQDAVLTCHFPEDLSVSKKGFTVYHYVNRESADAVLECWWVGDALGCYTKSGFEYDKKLSRTLKITIRHVTSARTGENNTCNVSNVANGSQIALTCFFNENVQKTQNSFSVYRHNGQEKLDILQCFWVHGKPECKVDDDYLYDYEVSTYLTIKSQKTTKIKTFTYSCWHAGSTLQQQKTCSLEISEEDSEKDISTGLAVGLSLGLTAVIAATVVIVILLRRNNCNLQCGKTRPPADDELRPMMEEKSNEDITTRTFQEYLVKNIEEMYPDMLDSCYFVPPVYFNKIRCETQPIADQVVYVPQPSDLSDVRHDRAMQHVLHCLRHMAEHYKEDMFVLSQFKYEDYLNNPGNSFLNHRLPVPGGFKDKTNVGCFDILIIHRRLGVLVGVVKSLSDKDDGSEDSEEKIDDMLVSEVCEAVAQVKYANSMMGHLMSDQTHKPAVQMTLMFPNVTSSSLQRAVGSDSQVVQSLRECVNVKATDDPTHLCLCANHLSNPCTPWDIDTSVIGHLRKWWDRLMNQSDADPKMTDDLYRNMIARFCGPATQSSLQLMDETVLQPKTLADAVTLTGDLYERLTLYPNMIEMLSQEKLFLVGPPNTGKTRMLTLAGKQWVESGHHLYILVSILTKRDFMSSFSKTSNHTQATKDTDETSRSFVTPVICNFNIKKEMKEILDMLTTQDKKNMPLCVIASEVDFGGPRRKIVVYVEDRSPPENVSNKWRGITCCTAQLIILRW
;
A
#
# COMPACT_ATOMS: atom_id res chain seq x y z
N MET A 1 61.15 -30.00 -16.63
CA MET A 1 61.51 -28.61 -16.29
C MET A 1 60.28 -27.96 -15.70
N ALA A 2 60.29 -27.74 -14.39
CA ALA A 2 59.29 -26.97 -13.68
C ALA A 2 59.55 -25.48 -13.91
N GLY A 3 58.49 -24.69 -14.08
CA GLY A 3 58.56 -23.24 -14.15
C GLY A 3 57.25 -22.65 -13.64
N HIS A 4 57.29 -22.15 -12.41
CA HIS A 4 56.24 -21.38 -11.75
C HIS A 4 55.84 -20.15 -12.56
N HIS A 5 54.53 -19.90 -12.70
CA HIS A 5 54.02 -18.55 -12.95
C HIS A 5 53.17 -18.09 -11.77
N VAL A 6 53.66 -17.00 -11.18
CA VAL A 6 53.13 -16.21 -10.08
C VAL A 6 51.89 -15.44 -10.56
N LEU A 7 50.78 -15.53 -9.84
CA LEU A 7 49.62 -14.67 -10.00
C LEU A 7 49.98 -13.25 -9.54
N HIS A 8 50.14 -12.31 -10.47
CA HIS A 8 50.06 -10.89 -10.18
C HIS A 8 48.58 -10.52 -9.97
N GLY A 9 48.20 -10.24 -8.72
CA GLY A 9 46.91 -9.61 -8.41
C GLY A 9 46.88 -8.17 -8.94
N THR A 10 46.01 -7.90 -9.89
CA THR A 10 45.65 -6.54 -10.31
C THR A 10 44.85 -5.86 -9.20
N ALA A 11 45.37 -4.75 -8.68
CA ALA A 11 44.66 -3.90 -7.75
C ALA A 11 43.48 -3.20 -8.46
N ASP A 12 42.27 -3.37 -7.93
CA ASP A 12 41.05 -2.72 -8.42
C ASP A 12 41.19 -1.19 -8.40
N ARG A 13 41.13 -0.56 -9.58
CA ARG A 13 41.01 0.90 -9.73
C ARG A 13 39.53 1.25 -9.94
N LEU A 14 38.97 2.09 -9.07
CA LEU A 14 37.60 2.61 -9.19
C LEU A 14 37.57 3.82 -10.14
N SER A 15 36.68 3.79 -11.14
CA SER A 15 36.26 5.00 -11.87
C SER A 15 34.83 5.36 -11.48
N ALA A 16 34.60 6.59 -11.01
CA ALA A 16 33.26 7.12 -10.76
C ALA A 16 32.80 7.88 -12.02
N MET A 17 31.64 7.54 -12.57
CA MET A 17 30.99 8.36 -13.60
C MET A 17 30.09 9.37 -12.89
N ALA A 18 30.33 10.67 -13.11
CA ALA A 18 29.49 11.73 -12.59
C ALA A 18 29.24 12.76 -13.68
N THR A 19 28.03 13.30 -13.69
CA THR A 19 27.60 14.27 -14.69
C THR A 19 26.90 15.42 -13.99
N CYS A 20 27.12 16.63 -14.49
CA CYS A 20 26.62 17.83 -13.86
C CYS A 20 25.65 18.50 -14.82
N ILE A 21 24.45 18.85 -14.35
CA ILE A 21 23.39 19.39 -15.19
C ILE A 21 23.07 20.81 -14.75
N LYS A 22 23.14 21.74 -15.69
CA LYS A 22 22.74 23.14 -15.50
C LYS A 22 21.58 23.47 -16.43
N GLU A 23 20.42 23.84 -15.88
CA GLU A 23 19.21 24.21 -16.65
C GLU A 23 18.91 23.27 -17.85
N GLY A 24 19.15 21.96 -17.69
CA GLY A 24 18.85 20.95 -18.71
C GLY A 24 19.97 20.62 -19.72
N TYR A 25 21.16 21.22 -19.60
CA TYR A 25 22.33 20.85 -20.42
C TYR A 25 23.32 19.97 -19.63
N GLU A 26 23.77 18.88 -20.26
CA GLU A 26 24.67 17.87 -19.69
C GLU A 26 26.13 18.31 -19.80
N GLU A 27 26.81 18.49 -18.67
CA GLU A 27 28.21 18.94 -18.60
C GLU A 27 29.10 17.90 -17.91
N LYS A 28 30.35 17.80 -18.36
CA LYS A 28 31.26 16.71 -18.01
C LYS A 28 32.07 16.99 -16.72
N CYS A 29 32.17 15.98 -15.87
CA CYS A 29 32.84 16.07 -14.58
C CYS A 29 33.96 15.01 -14.50
N ASP A 30 35.15 15.43 -14.07
CA ASP A 30 36.38 14.61 -14.08
C ASP A 30 36.74 14.16 -12.66
N ALA A 31 37.07 12.87 -12.50
CA ALA A 31 37.53 12.30 -11.23
C ALA A 31 38.84 11.51 -11.43
N PRO A 32 39.91 11.80 -10.67
CA PRO A 32 41.12 10.99 -10.70
C PRO A 32 40.84 9.61 -10.04
N PRO A 33 41.47 8.52 -10.52
CA PRO A 33 41.32 7.20 -9.91
C PRO A 33 41.96 7.20 -8.52
N VAL A 34 41.22 6.74 -7.52
CA VAL A 34 41.66 6.72 -6.11
C VAL A 34 41.52 5.32 -5.52
N HIS A 35 42.38 4.98 -4.55
CA HIS A 35 42.28 3.72 -3.84
C HIS A 35 41.09 3.71 -2.88
N SER A 36 40.54 2.51 -2.61
CA SER A 36 39.42 2.33 -1.70
C SER A 36 39.68 2.99 -0.33
N LEU A 37 38.64 3.61 0.26
CA LEU A 37 38.64 4.33 1.54
C LEU A 37 39.37 5.67 1.56
N GLN A 38 39.95 6.10 0.43
CA GLN A 38 40.48 7.45 0.27
C GLN A 38 39.42 8.40 -0.28
N ASP A 39 39.61 9.69 -0.03
CA ASP A 39 38.75 10.73 -0.58
C ASP A 39 39.03 10.93 -2.07
N ALA A 40 37.99 11.02 -2.89
CA ALA A 40 38.11 11.36 -4.30
C ALA A 40 37.58 12.76 -4.56
N VAL A 41 38.29 13.55 -5.34
CA VAL A 41 37.87 14.91 -5.70
C VAL A 41 37.34 14.89 -7.13
N LEU A 42 36.02 15.01 -7.26
CA LEU A 42 35.33 15.26 -8.52
C LEU A 42 35.44 16.76 -8.85
N THR A 43 35.84 17.06 -10.08
CA THR A 43 35.88 18.44 -10.60
C THR A 43 34.87 18.59 -11.73
N CYS A 44 33.89 19.46 -11.53
CA CYS A 44 32.84 19.76 -12.49
C CYS A 44 33.20 21.04 -13.23
N HIS A 45 33.06 21.03 -14.56
CA HIS A 45 33.41 22.17 -15.41
C HIS A 45 32.15 22.83 -15.99
N PHE A 46 32.07 24.15 -15.91
CA PHE A 46 30.95 24.96 -16.41
C PHE A 46 31.45 25.99 -17.43
N PRO A 47 30.68 26.27 -18.50
CA PRO A 47 31.08 27.20 -19.56
C PRO A 47 31.13 28.66 -19.11
N GLU A 48 30.44 29.00 -18.03
CA GLU A 48 30.34 30.35 -17.47
C GLU A 48 30.53 30.34 -15.95
N ASP A 49 30.89 31.49 -15.38
CA ASP A 49 31.15 31.59 -13.94
C ASP A 49 29.84 31.56 -13.15
N LEU A 50 29.67 30.55 -12.29
CA LEU A 50 28.46 30.36 -11.50
C LEU A 50 28.26 31.43 -10.41
N SER A 51 29.34 32.06 -9.94
CA SER A 51 29.25 33.17 -8.99
C SER A 51 28.67 34.45 -9.62
N VAL A 52 28.82 34.59 -10.94
CA VAL A 52 28.35 35.74 -11.71
C VAL A 52 26.97 35.50 -12.30
N SER A 53 26.73 34.32 -12.89
CA SER A 53 25.47 34.00 -13.57
C SER A 53 24.29 33.79 -12.62
N LYS A 54 24.54 33.46 -11.34
CA LYS A 54 23.51 33.21 -10.30
C LYS A 54 22.39 32.25 -10.73
N LYS A 55 22.73 31.26 -11.55
CA LYS A 55 21.81 30.19 -11.98
C LYS A 55 21.91 28.98 -11.05
N GLY A 56 20.79 28.30 -10.83
CA GLY A 56 20.75 27.03 -10.10
C GLY A 56 21.42 25.89 -10.90
N PHE A 57 21.93 24.88 -10.21
CA PHE A 57 22.61 23.73 -10.83
C PHE A 57 22.53 22.49 -9.92
N THR A 58 22.58 21.31 -10.54
CA THR A 58 22.53 20.01 -9.85
C THR A 58 23.62 19.08 -10.36
N VAL A 59 24.30 18.38 -9.46
CA VAL A 59 25.33 17.38 -9.77
C VAL A 59 24.81 16.00 -9.46
N TYR A 60 24.94 15.10 -10.41
CA TYR A 60 24.52 13.70 -10.32
C TYR A 60 25.71 12.76 -10.30
N HIS A 61 25.68 11.79 -9.40
CA HIS A 61 26.61 10.68 -9.35
C HIS A 61 25.96 9.42 -9.90
N TYR A 62 26.60 8.76 -10.86
CA TYR A 62 26.09 7.55 -11.47
C TYR A 62 26.83 6.34 -10.91
N VAL A 63 26.15 5.58 -10.06
CA VAL A 63 26.70 4.33 -9.52
C VAL A 63 26.86 3.31 -10.66
N ASN A 64 25.88 3.26 -11.57
CA ASN A 64 25.88 2.55 -12.85
C ASN A 64 25.22 3.44 -13.94
N ARG A 65 25.28 3.05 -15.24
CA ARG A 65 24.72 3.84 -16.37
C ARG A 65 23.21 4.13 -16.33
N GLU A 66 22.47 3.55 -15.38
CA GLU A 66 21.01 3.58 -15.31
C GLU A 66 20.45 4.19 -14.00
N SER A 67 21.31 4.54 -13.04
CA SER A 67 20.90 5.09 -11.75
C SER A 67 21.68 6.38 -11.44
N ALA A 68 21.02 7.52 -11.63
CA ALA A 68 21.56 8.85 -11.30
C ALA A 68 21.13 9.24 -9.89
N ASP A 69 22.09 9.62 -9.05
CA ASP A 69 21.82 10.07 -7.69
C ASP A 69 22.21 11.54 -7.56
N ALA A 70 21.26 12.40 -7.18
CA ALA A 70 21.53 13.84 -7.03
C ALA A 70 22.36 14.07 -5.76
N VAL A 71 23.63 14.43 -5.93
CA VAL A 71 24.60 14.55 -4.82
C VAL A 71 24.80 15.98 -4.35
N LEU A 72 24.50 16.96 -5.20
CA LEU A 72 24.54 18.38 -4.86
C LEU A 72 23.50 19.13 -5.69
N GLU A 73 22.61 19.87 -5.05
CA GLU A 73 21.62 20.71 -5.71
C GLU A 73 21.69 22.12 -5.13
N CYS A 74 21.86 23.12 -5.97
CA CYS A 74 22.08 24.50 -5.57
C CYS A 74 21.09 25.44 -6.26
N TRP A 75 20.49 26.34 -5.49
CA TRP A 75 19.54 27.35 -5.93
C TRP A 75 19.86 28.72 -5.32
N TRP A 76 19.43 29.79 -5.97
CA TRP A 76 19.66 31.15 -5.50
C TRP A 76 18.38 31.74 -4.91
N VAL A 77 18.49 32.34 -3.72
CA VAL A 77 17.42 33.12 -3.08
C VAL A 77 17.96 34.53 -2.86
N GLY A 78 17.63 35.44 -3.78
CA GLY A 78 18.25 36.77 -3.84
C GLY A 78 19.74 36.67 -4.16
N ASP A 79 20.59 37.26 -3.32
CA ASP A 79 22.05 37.19 -3.46
C ASP A 79 22.69 36.03 -2.69
N ALA A 80 21.89 35.23 -1.97
CA ALA A 80 22.37 34.11 -1.18
C ALA A 80 22.18 32.79 -1.94
N LEU A 81 23.26 31.99 -2.00
CA LEU A 81 23.24 30.64 -2.53
C LEU A 81 22.79 29.66 -1.45
N GLY A 82 21.67 28.97 -1.68
CA GLY A 82 21.25 27.80 -0.92
C GLY A 82 21.65 26.52 -1.65
N CYS A 83 22.25 25.57 -0.96
CA CYS A 83 22.58 24.27 -1.54
C CYS A 83 22.19 23.14 -0.60
N TYR A 84 21.61 22.09 -1.18
CA TYR A 84 21.49 20.77 -0.59
C TYR A 84 22.68 19.92 -1.04
N THR A 85 23.38 19.29 -0.10
CA THR A 85 24.48 18.36 -0.40
C THR A 85 24.19 17.03 0.25
N LYS A 86 24.23 15.95 -0.53
CA LYS A 86 23.98 14.58 -0.05
C LYS A 86 25.11 14.12 0.88
N SER A 87 24.76 13.40 1.93
CA SER A 87 25.73 12.85 2.90
C SER A 87 26.82 12.02 2.19
N GLY A 88 28.09 12.27 2.54
CA GLY A 88 29.26 11.65 1.90
C GLY A 88 29.90 12.48 0.78
N PHE A 89 29.22 13.54 0.33
CA PHE A 89 29.74 14.51 -0.64
C PHE A 89 29.93 15.87 0.02
N GLU A 90 31.01 16.56 -0.31
CA GLU A 90 31.33 17.86 0.25
C GLU A 90 31.87 18.77 -0.85
N TYR A 91 31.17 19.85 -1.15
CA TYR A 91 31.65 20.83 -2.12
C TYR A 91 32.36 21.99 -1.44
N ASP A 92 33.38 22.54 -2.10
CA ASP A 92 34.29 23.53 -1.51
C ASP A 92 33.70 24.95 -1.37
N LYS A 93 32.41 25.13 -1.71
CA LYS A 93 31.66 26.40 -1.70
C LYS A 93 32.28 27.53 -2.55
N LYS A 94 33.27 27.21 -3.38
CA LYS A 94 33.90 28.16 -4.29
C LYS A 94 33.25 28.04 -5.65
N LEU A 95 32.23 28.86 -5.89
CA LEU A 95 31.62 28.94 -7.21
C LEU A 95 32.50 29.73 -8.16
N SER A 96 32.93 29.08 -9.24
CA SER A 96 33.49 29.74 -10.42
C SER A 96 33.02 29.01 -11.68
N ARG A 97 33.84 28.96 -12.73
CA ARG A 97 33.67 28.06 -13.88
C ARG A 97 33.96 26.60 -13.55
N THR A 98 34.48 26.33 -12.36
CA THR A 98 34.69 24.97 -11.87
C THR A 98 34.13 24.85 -10.46
N LEU A 99 33.69 23.63 -10.15
CA LEU A 99 33.18 23.26 -8.84
C LEU A 99 33.88 21.98 -8.41
N LYS A 100 34.43 21.97 -7.20
CA LYS A 100 35.07 20.77 -6.65
C LYS A 100 34.17 20.14 -5.61
N ILE A 101 33.95 18.84 -5.77
CA ILE A 101 33.17 18.02 -4.88
C ILE A 101 34.06 16.88 -4.40
N THR A 102 34.24 16.80 -3.09
CA THR A 102 34.99 15.74 -2.43
C THR A 102 34.01 14.64 -2.05
N ILE A 103 34.22 13.45 -2.62
CA ILE A 103 33.58 12.21 -2.22
C ILE A 103 34.42 11.64 -1.10
N ARG A 104 33.88 11.62 0.12
CA ARG A 104 34.60 11.12 1.29
C ARG A 104 34.56 9.60 1.32
N HIS A 105 35.73 8.97 1.53
CA HIS A 105 35.86 7.52 1.70
C HIS A 105 35.24 6.67 0.58
N VAL A 106 35.76 6.74 -0.64
CA VAL A 106 35.24 5.96 -1.79
C VAL A 106 35.42 4.46 -1.53
N THR A 107 34.33 3.73 -1.26
CA THR A 107 34.34 2.27 -1.14
C THR A 107 33.82 1.64 -2.42
N SER A 108 34.51 0.63 -2.94
CA SER A 108 33.91 -0.26 -3.95
C SER A 108 32.59 -0.76 -3.41
N ALA A 109 31.53 -0.73 -4.23
CA ALA A 109 30.27 -1.36 -3.91
C ALA A 109 30.51 -2.88 -3.77
N ARG A 110 30.96 -3.29 -2.58
CA ARG A 110 30.99 -4.67 -2.14
C ARG A 110 29.76 -4.86 -1.27
N THR A 111 28.84 -5.69 -1.74
CA THR A 111 28.04 -6.58 -0.89
C THR A 111 29.00 -7.43 -0.06
N GLY A 112 29.46 -6.89 1.06
CA GLY A 112 30.23 -7.64 2.06
C GLY A 112 29.30 -8.51 2.88
N GLU A 113 29.76 -9.69 3.33
CA GLU A 113 28.95 -10.62 4.13
C GLU A 113 28.55 -10.05 5.51
N ASN A 114 29.23 -9.00 5.98
CA ASN A 114 29.18 -8.49 7.35
C ASN A 114 28.93 -6.98 7.41
N ASN A 115 28.21 -6.53 8.44
CA ASN A 115 28.03 -5.10 8.72
C ASN A 115 29.33 -4.48 9.22
N THR A 116 29.64 -3.29 8.72
CA THR A 116 30.85 -2.54 9.11
C THR A 116 30.50 -1.11 9.51
N CYS A 117 31.45 -0.43 10.13
CA CYS A 117 31.27 0.95 10.51
C CYS A 117 32.58 1.72 10.39
N ASN A 118 32.48 3.02 10.15
CA ASN A 118 33.60 3.95 10.10
C ASN A 118 33.28 5.18 10.95
N VAL A 119 34.29 5.71 11.65
CA VAL A 119 34.14 6.86 12.54
C VAL A 119 35.19 7.88 12.16
N SER A 120 34.78 9.10 11.83
CA SER A 120 35.66 10.18 11.41
C SER A 120 35.29 11.50 12.08
N ASN A 121 36.23 12.45 12.14
CA ASN A 121 35.97 13.80 12.62
C ASN A 121 35.39 14.66 11.48
N VAL A 122 34.40 15.49 11.80
CA VAL A 122 33.82 16.43 10.84
C VAL A 122 34.70 17.68 10.76
N ALA A 123 35.09 18.10 9.55
CA ALA A 123 35.90 19.29 9.36
C ALA A 123 35.15 20.55 9.86
N ASN A 124 35.75 21.27 10.81
CA ASN A 124 35.28 22.50 11.52
C ASN A 124 34.59 22.36 12.88
N GLY A 125 34.68 21.24 13.58
CA GLY A 125 34.29 21.20 15.00
C GLY A 125 34.49 19.83 15.60
N SER A 126 34.60 19.76 16.92
CA SER A 126 34.88 18.55 17.72
C SER A 126 33.71 17.53 17.73
N GLN A 127 32.98 17.43 16.61
CA GLN A 127 31.88 16.51 16.34
C GLN A 127 32.40 15.30 15.55
N ILE A 128 32.02 14.12 16.03
CA ILE A 128 32.27 12.84 15.38
C ILE A 128 31.13 12.50 14.44
N ALA A 129 31.46 12.00 13.24
CA ALA A 129 30.56 11.33 12.32
C ALA A 129 30.83 9.81 12.32
N LEU A 130 29.80 9.03 12.59
CA LEU A 130 29.78 7.57 12.51
C LEU A 130 28.94 7.16 11.30
N THR A 131 29.55 6.44 10.37
CA THR A 131 28.88 5.87 9.22
C THR A 131 28.79 4.35 9.37
N CYS A 132 27.58 3.84 9.34
CA CYS A 132 27.27 2.42 9.32
C CYS A 132 27.10 1.94 7.89
N PHE A 133 27.65 0.77 7.57
CA PHE A 133 27.47 0.08 6.31
C PHE A 133 26.81 -1.27 6.57
N PHE A 134 25.60 -1.43 6.05
CA PHE A 134 24.82 -2.64 6.14
C PHE A 134 25.13 -3.56 4.95
N ASN A 135 25.18 -4.86 5.19
CA ASN A 135 25.36 -5.87 4.13
C ASN A 135 24.13 -6.01 3.21
N GLU A 136 23.02 -5.38 3.57
CA GLU A 136 21.78 -5.28 2.81
C GLU A 136 21.27 -3.84 2.79
N ASN A 137 20.34 -3.52 1.88
CA ASN A 137 19.72 -2.21 1.85
C ASN A 137 18.54 -2.18 2.85
N VAL A 138 18.76 -1.57 4.03
CA VAL A 138 17.76 -1.56 5.10
C VAL A 138 16.48 -0.78 4.76
N GLN A 139 16.54 0.16 3.80
CA GLN A 139 15.35 0.86 3.28
C GLN A 139 14.49 -0.01 2.38
N LYS A 140 15.12 -0.91 1.61
CA LYS A 140 14.40 -1.89 0.78
C LYS A 140 13.89 -3.07 1.60
N THR A 141 14.72 -3.60 2.50
CA THR A 141 14.33 -4.74 3.34
C THR A 141 13.40 -4.33 4.47
N GLN A 142 13.36 -3.05 4.82
CA GLN A 142 12.66 -2.52 6.00
C GLN A 142 13.03 -3.29 7.28
N ASN A 143 14.25 -3.82 7.33
CA ASN A 143 14.77 -4.45 8.52
C ASN A 143 15.09 -3.37 9.54
N SER A 144 14.67 -3.58 10.78
CA SER A 144 15.00 -2.66 11.87
C SER A 144 16.51 -2.65 12.08
N PHE A 145 17.11 -1.47 12.17
CA PHE A 145 18.55 -1.31 12.33
C PHE A 145 18.88 -0.47 13.55
N SER A 146 20.07 -0.68 14.09
CA SER A 146 20.51 -0.05 15.33
C SER A 146 22.01 0.17 15.36
N VAL A 147 22.40 1.25 16.03
CA VAL A 147 23.79 1.66 16.20
C VAL A 147 24.09 1.81 17.67
N TYR A 148 25.22 1.24 18.09
CA TYR A 148 25.55 1.13 19.50
C TYR A 148 26.95 1.64 19.79
N ARG A 149 27.09 2.28 20.95
CA ARG A 149 28.37 2.61 21.58
C ARG A 149 28.75 1.50 22.53
N HIS A 150 30.02 1.11 22.54
CA HIS A 150 30.58 0.15 23.49
C HIS A 150 31.45 0.90 24.48
N ASN A 151 31.21 0.65 25.76
CA ASN A 151 32.06 1.10 26.86
C ASN A 151 32.46 -0.14 27.67
N GLY A 152 33.58 -0.77 27.30
CA GLY A 152 33.95 -2.10 27.83
C GLY A 152 32.96 -3.18 27.36
N GLN A 153 32.27 -3.85 28.30
CA GLN A 153 31.23 -4.85 28.00
C GLN A 153 29.81 -4.25 27.90
N GLU A 154 29.65 -2.97 28.20
CA GLU A 154 28.36 -2.29 28.22
C GLU A 154 28.02 -1.72 26.83
N LYS A 155 26.81 -2.01 26.34
CA LYS A 155 26.30 -1.62 25.02
C LYS A 155 25.23 -0.55 25.20
N LEU A 156 25.50 0.65 24.72
CA LEU A 156 24.61 1.82 24.79
C LEU A 156 23.96 2.05 23.43
N ASP A 157 22.63 2.19 23.40
CA ASP A 157 21.83 2.37 22.19
C ASP A 157 21.91 3.84 21.73
N ILE A 158 22.63 4.13 20.64
CA ILE A 158 22.75 5.49 20.10
C ILE A 158 21.59 5.81 19.18
N LEU A 159 21.20 4.83 18.36
CA LEU A 159 20.15 4.99 17.38
C LEU A 159 19.47 3.65 17.18
N GLN A 160 18.15 3.63 17.26
CA GLN A 160 17.34 2.45 17.01
C GLN A 160 16.16 2.83 16.13
N CYS A 161 16.17 2.31 14.91
CA CYS A 161 15.16 2.58 13.90
C CYS A 161 14.27 1.38 13.69
N PHE A 162 12.98 1.65 13.61
CA PHE A 162 11.94 0.72 13.20
C PHE A 162 11.13 1.36 12.08
N TRP A 163 10.41 0.56 11.32
CA TRP A 163 9.72 1.02 10.12
C TRP A 163 8.24 1.24 10.41
N VAL A 164 7.75 2.43 10.08
CA VAL A 164 6.34 2.81 10.17
C VAL A 164 5.96 3.47 8.84
N HIS A 165 4.97 2.91 8.14
CA HIS A 165 4.51 3.44 6.84
C HIS A 165 5.63 3.69 5.81
N GLY A 166 6.63 2.79 5.74
CA GLY A 166 7.75 2.89 4.77
C GLY A 166 8.80 3.95 5.09
N LYS A 167 8.71 4.62 6.26
CA LYS A 167 9.71 5.55 6.76
C LYS A 167 10.37 5.00 8.03
N PRO A 168 11.68 5.22 8.23
CA PRO A 168 12.36 4.79 9.44
C PRO A 168 12.03 5.76 10.58
N GLU A 169 11.25 5.30 11.55
CA GLU A 169 11.07 5.97 12.84
C GLU A 169 12.19 5.56 13.77
N CYS A 170 13.06 6.51 14.12
CA CYS A 170 14.25 6.25 14.91
C CYS A 170 14.19 6.93 16.27
N LYS A 171 14.51 6.15 17.31
CA LYS A 171 14.86 6.69 18.62
C LYS A 171 16.37 6.92 18.65
N VAL A 172 16.76 8.18 18.82
CA VAL A 172 18.15 8.62 18.83
C VAL A 172 18.50 9.08 20.24
N ASP A 173 19.71 8.77 20.70
CA ASP A 173 20.28 9.34 21.92
C ASP A 173 20.48 10.85 21.75
N ASP A 174 20.13 11.64 22.76
CA ASP A 174 20.08 13.10 22.69
C ASP A 174 21.42 13.74 22.30
N ASP A 175 22.54 13.01 22.47
CA ASP A 175 23.87 13.47 22.08
C ASP A 175 24.20 13.23 20.59
N TYR A 176 23.26 12.73 19.78
CA TYR A 176 23.47 12.39 18.37
C TYR A 176 22.32 12.87 17.45
N LEU A 177 22.64 13.09 16.17
CA LEU A 177 21.73 13.40 15.07
C LEU A 177 22.02 12.43 13.94
N TYR A 178 21.02 12.02 13.17
CA TYR A 178 21.25 11.24 11.96
C TYR A 178 20.51 11.88 10.80
N ASP A 179 21.06 11.66 9.61
CA ASP A 179 20.42 12.09 8.37
C ASP A 179 19.31 11.08 8.07
N TYR A 180 18.06 11.54 7.94
CA TYR A 180 16.86 10.68 7.88
C TYR A 180 16.84 9.72 6.67
N GLU A 181 17.80 9.87 5.74
CA GLU A 181 18.05 8.98 4.61
C GLU A 181 18.82 7.72 5.03
N VAL A 182 18.23 6.55 4.79
CA VAL A 182 18.86 5.26 5.07
C VAL A 182 18.84 4.38 3.83
N SER A 183 19.90 3.59 3.62
CA SER A 183 20.02 2.72 2.44
C SER A 183 20.88 1.50 2.77
N THR A 184 21.93 1.20 1.98
CA THR A 184 22.99 0.28 2.40
C THR A 184 23.94 0.93 3.41
N TYR A 185 23.80 2.22 3.69
CA TYR A 185 24.56 2.92 4.73
C TYR A 185 23.69 3.96 5.45
N LEU A 186 24.18 4.39 6.61
CA LEU A 186 23.55 5.38 7.51
C LEU A 186 24.64 6.24 8.14
N THR A 187 24.45 7.55 8.23
CA THR A 187 25.39 8.46 8.89
C THR A 187 24.76 9.14 10.11
N ILE A 188 25.49 9.10 11.23
CA ILE A 188 25.12 9.69 12.53
C ILE A 188 26.22 10.67 12.96
N LYS A 189 25.84 11.86 13.41
CA LYS A 189 26.74 12.92 13.89
C LYS A 189 26.48 13.19 15.37
N SER A 190 27.53 13.36 16.17
CA SER A 190 27.37 13.80 17.57
C SER A 190 27.01 15.29 17.66
N GLN A 191 26.12 15.64 18.59
CA GLN A 191 25.65 17.01 18.85
C GLN A 191 26.60 17.81 19.76
N LYS A 192 27.27 17.15 20.71
CA LYS A 192 28.16 17.80 21.69
C LYS A 192 29.62 17.63 21.33
N THR A 193 30.42 18.64 21.65
CA THR A 193 31.89 18.55 21.71
C THR A 193 32.29 17.60 22.84
N THR A 194 32.59 16.34 22.50
CA THR A 194 32.96 15.33 23.49
C THR A 194 34.37 15.59 24.04
N LYS A 195 34.45 15.95 25.33
CA LYS A 195 35.72 15.88 26.09
C LYS A 195 36.06 14.41 26.32
N ILE A 196 37.23 14.02 25.83
CA ILE A 196 37.97 12.75 26.00
C ILE A 196 37.12 11.53 26.34
N LYS A 197 36.97 10.62 25.37
CA LYS A 197 36.87 9.16 25.56
C LYS A 197 37.05 8.46 24.22
N THR A 198 37.86 7.40 24.17
CA THR A 198 37.88 6.48 23.03
C THR A 198 36.51 5.82 22.94
N PHE A 199 35.77 6.08 21.87
CA PHE A 199 34.45 5.50 21.67
C PHE A 199 34.52 4.40 20.62
N THR A 200 34.10 3.20 21.00
CA THR A 200 33.96 2.06 20.09
C THR A 200 32.50 1.93 19.68
N TYR A 201 32.21 1.71 18.41
CA TYR A 201 30.86 1.63 17.87
C TYR A 201 30.62 0.33 17.09
N SER A 202 29.36 -0.09 16.95
CA SER A 202 28.97 -1.08 15.96
C SER A 202 27.52 -0.91 15.47
N CYS A 203 27.26 -1.40 14.26
CA CYS A 203 25.99 -1.24 13.54
C CYS A 203 25.35 -2.60 13.25
N TRP A 204 24.02 -2.67 13.35
CA TRP A 204 23.25 -3.91 13.37
C TRP A 204 21.94 -3.74 12.59
N HIS A 205 21.45 -4.80 11.97
CA HIS A 205 20.09 -4.91 11.45
C HIS A 205 19.47 -6.24 11.87
N ALA A 206 18.15 -6.37 11.70
CA ALA A 206 17.42 -7.61 12.00
C ALA A 206 18.00 -8.77 11.16
N GLY A 207 18.57 -9.78 11.82
CA GLY A 207 19.22 -10.94 11.19
C GLY A 207 20.75 -11.03 11.38
N SER A 208 21.41 -9.99 11.89
CA SER A 208 22.88 -10.02 12.10
C SER A 208 23.32 -11.03 13.19
N THR A 209 24.25 -11.95 12.90
CA THR A 209 24.84 -12.87 13.90
C THR A 209 26.12 -12.31 14.54
N LEU A 210 26.46 -12.76 15.77
CA LEU A 210 27.60 -12.27 16.57
C LEU A 210 28.99 -12.43 15.90
N GLN A 211 29.13 -13.32 14.92
CA GLN A 211 30.39 -13.54 14.17
C GLN A 211 30.53 -12.62 12.95
N GLN A 212 29.46 -11.91 12.55
CA GLN A 212 29.38 -11.13 11.31
C GLN A 212 29.63 -9.62 11.52
N GLN A 213 30.38 -9.22 12.57
CA GLN A 213 30.31 -7.85 13.10
C GLN A 213 31.69 -7.26 13.38
N LYS A 214 31.99 -6.10 12.78
CA LYS A 214 33.22 -5.33 13.05
C LYS A 214 32.91 -4.07 13.85
N THR A 215 33.70 -3.80 14.88
CA THR A 215 33.67 -2.55 15.64
C THR A 215 34.61 -1.51 15.03
N CYS A 216 34.30 -0.24 15.22
CA CYS A 216 35.12 0.89 14.78
C CYS A 216 35.34 1.85 15.96
N SER A 217 36.52 2.43 16.09
CA SER A 217 36.88 3.29 17.23
C SER A 217 37.74 4.47 16.80
N LEU A 218 37.53 5.60 17.46
CA LEU A 218 38.24 6.86 17.20
C LEU A 218 38.79 7.43 18.52
N GLU A 219 40.05 7.85 18.52
CA GLU A 219 40.71 8.56 19.62
C GLU A 219 40.78 10.07 19.28
N ILE A 220 40.38 10.94 20.20
CA ILE A 220 40.39 12.41 20.01
C ILE A 220 41.24 13.04 21.12
N SER A 221 42.25 13.82 20.73
CA SER A 221 43.11 14.62 21.62
C SER A 221 42.53 16.02 21.83
N GLU A 222 42.71 16.57 23.04
CA GLU A 222 42.14 17.84 23.51
C GLU A 222 42.62 19.08 22.75
N GLU A 223 41.73 20.08 22.62
CA GLU A 223 42.06 21.51 22.80
C GLU A 223 40.80 22.30 23.22
N ASP A 224 41.00 23.23 24.16
CA ASP A 224 40.01 23.93 25.00
C ASP A 224 39.17 25.02 24.30
N SER A 225 37.91 25.22 24.76
CA SER A 225 37.45 26.41 25.52
C SER A 225 35.94 26.71 25.39
N GLU A 226 35.41 27.28 26.48
CA GLU A 226 34.01 27.51 26.88
C GLU A 226 33.34 28.75 26.22
N LYS A 227 31.99 28.78 26.20
CA LYS A 227 31.16 29.77 26.94
C LYS A 227 29.64 29.61 26.72
N ASP A 228 28.92 29.58 27.85
CA ASP A 228 27.46 29.73 27.99
C ASP A 228 26.97 31.16 27.69
N ILE A 229 25.66 31.34 27.40
CA ILE A 229 24.81 32.39 28.02
C ILE A 229 23.29 32.04 27.92
N SER A 230 22.69 32.10 29.11
CA SER A 230 21.32 32.27 29.61
C SER A 230 20.21 32.97 28.77
N THR A 231 19.00 32.46 29.03
CA THR A 231 17.60 32.98 28.97
C THR A 231 17.32 34.49 29.08
N GLY A 232 16.20 34.90 28.45
CA GLY A 232 15.48 36.16 28.73
C GLY A 232 14.01 36.12 28.26
N LEU A 233 13.08 36.40 29.19
CA LEU A 233 11.62 36.43 29.08
C LEU A 233 11.15 37.90 28.99
N ALA A 234 10.13 38.26 28.18
CA ALA A 234 9.27 39.43 28.48
C ALA A 234 7.97 39.49 27.63
N VAL A 235 6.94 39.99 28.32
CA VAL A 235 5.50 40.12 28.06
C VAL A 235 5.11 41.39 27.26
N GLY A 236 3.95 41.35 26.58
CA GLY A 236 3.11 42.51 26.19
C GLY A 236 2.70 42.45 24.71
N LEU A 237 1.45 42.62 24.26
CA LEU A 237 0.31 43.41 24.74
C LEU A 237 -1.01 42.89 24.15
N SER A 238 -2.09 43.16 24.89
CA SER A 238 -3.52 43.00 24.60
C SER A 238 -4.11 44.11 23.71
N LEU A 239 -5.11 43.77 22.88
CA LEU A 239 -6.48 44.35 22.81
C LEU A 239 -7.08 44.32 21.40
N GLY A 240 -8.31 43.80 21.31
CA GLY A 240 -9.36 44.35 20.44
C GLY A 240 -9.81 43.48 19.25
N LEU A 241 -10.89 42.70 19.43
CA LEU A 241 -12.05 42.70 18.51
C LEU A 241 -13.20 41.85 19.06
N THR A 242 -14.15 42.48 19.75
CA THR A 242 -15.47 41.90 20.06
C THR A 242 -16.54 42.88 19.58
N ALA A 243 -16.95 42.77 18.31
CA ALA A 243 -18.07 43.55 17.78
C ALA A 243 -18.66 42.95 16.48
N VAL A 244 -19.14 41.69 16.48
CA VAL A 244 -19.97 41.19 15.35
C VAL A 244 -21.15 40.28 15.76
N ILE A 245 -21.28 39.85 17.02
CA ILE A 245 -22.30 38.84 17.39
C ILE A 245 -23.72 39.42 17.60
N ALA A 246 -23.89 40.75 17.59
CA ALA A 246 -25.21 41.37 17.81
C ALA A 246 -26.01 41.71 16.53
N ALA A 247 -25.45 41.54 15.33
CA ALA A 247 -26.09 41.97 14.07
C ALA A 247 -26.84 40.85 13.31
N THR A 248 -26.62 39.58 13.65
CA THR A 248 -27.17 38.44 12.88
C THR A 248 -28.54 37.98 13.35
N VAL A 249 -28.95 38.31 14.58
CA VAL A 249 -30.23 37.84 15.17
C VAL A 249 -31.44 38.68 14.71
N VAL A 250 -31.24 39.94 14.31
CA VAL A 250 -32.34 40.85 13.90
C VAL A 250 -32.79 40.62 12.45
N ILE A 251 -31.90 40.15 11.57
CA ILE A 251 -32.19 39.92 10.14
C ILE A 251 -33.05 38.66 9.93
N VAL A 252 -32.89 37.64 10.78
CA VAL A 252 -33.66 36.38 10.68
C VAL A 252 -35.12 36.56 11.13
N ILE A 253 -35.41 37.54 11.99
CA ILE A 253 -36.76 37.79 12.52
C ILE A 253 -37.60 38.63 11.53
N LEU A 254 -36.96 39.47 10.70
CA LEU A 254 -37.65 40.32 9.73
C LEU A 254 -37.98 39.62 8.39
N LEU A 255 -37.35 38.48 8.08
CA LEU A 255 -37.65 37.69 6.87
C LEU A 255 -38.67 36.56 7.08
N ARG A 256 -39.29 36.46 8.27
CA ARG A 256 -40.36 35.49 8.56
C ARG A 256 -41.74 36.10 8.76
N ARG A 257 -41.95 37.36 8.33
CA ARG A 257 -43.24 38.05 8.48
C ARG A 257 -43.61 38.87 7.25
N ASN A 258 -43.75 38.20 6.10
CA ASN A 258 -44.61 38.64 5.01
C ASN A 258 -44.78 37.52 3.97
N ASN A 259 -45.85 36.73 4.10
CA ASN A 259 -46.73 36.33 2.99
C ASN A 259 -47.70 35.24 3.44
N CYS A 260 -48.84 35.66 3.99
CA CYS A 260 -50.10 34.94 3.91
C CYS A 260 -51.21 35.96 3.69
N ASN A 261 -51.83 35.93 2.50
CA ASN A 261 -53.28 35.94 2.28
C ASN A 261 -53.59 36.40 0.85
N LEU A 262 -54.23 35.52 0.06
CA LEU A 262 -55.57 35.79 -0.47
C LEU A 262 -56.19 34.51 -1.04
N GLN A 263 -57.51 34.42 -0.92
CA GLN A 263 -58.35 33.25 -1.16
C GLN A 263 -59.41 33.58 -2.23
N CYS A 264 -59.87 32.53 -2.93
CA CYS A 264 -61.24 32.28 -3.43
C CYS A 264 -61.46 32.20 -4.97
N GLY A 265 -62.16 31.13 -5.38
CA GLY A 265 -62.89 31.05 -6.66
C GLY A 265 -63.06 29.62 -7.21
N LYS A 266 -64.20 28.97 -6.95
CA LYS A 266 -64.64 27.71 -7.59
C LYS A 266 -65.36 28.01 -8.93
N THR A 267 -65.03 27.28 -10.01
CA THR A 267 -65.99 26.89 -11.07
C THR A 267 -65.45 25.72 -11.93
N ARG A 268 -66.32 24.80 -12.36
CA ARG A 268 -66.16 23.85 -13.50
C ARG A 268 -67.25 24.20 -14.55
N PRO A 269 -67.26 23.61 -15.76
CA PRO A 269 -66.48 23.90 -16.98
C PRO A 269 -67.40 24.46 -18.11
N PRO A 270 -66.93 24.58 -19.36
CA PRO A 270 -67.58 23.78 -20.40
C PRO A 270 -66.61 23.11 -21.38
N ALA A 271 -67.13 22.06 -22.00
CA ALA A 271 -66.53 21.30 -23.09
C ALA A 271 -66.42 22.13 -24.37
N ASP A 272 -65.37 21.89 -25.15
CA ASP A 272 -65.50 21.81 -26.61
C ASP A 272 -64.36 20.95 -27.20
N ASP A 273 -64.73 20.24 -28.27
CA ASP A 273 -63.99 19.21 -28.99
C ASP A 273 -62.63 19.66 -29.54
N GLU A 274 -61.61 18.80 -29.46
CA GLU A 274 -60.69 18.60 -30.59
C GLU A 274 -59.98 17.22 -30.53
N LEU A 275 -60.25 16.44 -31.58
CA LEU A 275 -59.48 15.32 -32.15
C LEU A 275 -58.57 14.48 -31.21
N ARG A 276 -59.03 13.27 -30.89
CA ARG A 276 -58.13 12.18 -30.51
C ARG A 276 -57.36 11.70 -31.76
N PRO A 277 -56.02 11.71 -31.78
CA PRO A 277 -55.31 10.72 -32.58
C PRO A 277 -55.47 9.37 -31.88
N MET A 278 -55.72 8.34 -32.68
CA MET A 278 -55.81 6.95 -32.21
C MET A 278 -54.52 6.58 -31.47
N MET A 279 -54.56 6.48 -30.15
CA MET A 279 -53.48 5.89 -29.37
C MET A 279 -53.54 4.37 -29.57
N GLU A 280 -52.51 3.81 -30.20
CA GLU A 280 -52.23 2.38 -30.14
C GLU A 280 -52.19 1.95 -28.67
N GLU A 281 -52.98 0.92 -28.35
CA GLU A 281 -53.02 0.29 -27.04
C GLU A 281 -51.67 -0.40 -26.79
N LYS A 282 -50.73 0.30 -26.14
CA LYS A 282 -49.40 -0.25 -25.83
C LYS A 282 -49.55 -1.51 -25.01
N SER A 283 -48.85 -2.58 -25.41
CA SER A 283 -48.90 -3.85 -24.70
C SER A 283 -48.41 -3.68 -23.25
N ASN A 284 -48.99 -4.45 -22.31
CA ASN A 284 -48.61 -4.40 -20.89
C ASN A 284 -47.09 -4.62 -20.68
N GLU A 285 -46.46 -5.40 -21.57
CA GLU A 285 -45.02 -5.68 -21.53
C GLU A 285 -44.17 -4.47 -21.97
N ASP A 286 -44.63 -3.68 -22.93
CA ASP A 286 -43.92 -2.45 -23.35
C ASP A 286 -43.97 -1.38 -22.26
N ILE A 287 -45.11 -1.28 -21.55
CA ILE A 287 -45.26 -0.42 -20.38
C ILE A 287 -44.33 -0.90 -19.26
N THR A 288 -44.29 -2.20 -18.99
CA THR A 288 -43.40 -2.80 -17.97
C THR A 288 -41.93 -2.51 -18.28
N THR A 289 -41.52 -2.69 -19.54
CA THR A 289 -40.14 -2.46 -19.99
C THR A 289 -39.73 -1.00 -19.84
N ARG A 290 -40.60 -0.07 -20.26
CA ARG A 290 -40.35 1.37 -20.11
C ARG A 290 -40.25 1.76 -18.63
N THR A 291 -41.20 1.31 -17.81
CA THR A 291 -41.22 1.62 -16.38
C THR A 291 -40.00 1.04 -15.67
N PHE A 292 -39.52 -0.14 -16.09
CA PHE A 292 -38.29 -0.73 -15.58
C PHE A 292 -37.06 0.12 -15.93
N GLN A 293 -36.93 0.57 -17.17
CA GLN A 293 -35.83 1.47 -17.56
C GLN A 293 -35.86 2.78 -16.76
N GLU A 294 -37.04 3.40 -16.62
CA GLU A 294 -37.22 4.61 -15.81
C GLU A 294 -36.85 4.37 -14.32
N TYR A 295 -37.23 3.20 -13.78
CA TYR A 295 -36.82 2.78 -12.44
C TYR A 295 -35.30 2.65 -12.33
N LEU A 296 -34.64 1.99 -13.28
CA LEU A 296 -33.17 1.82 -13.26
C LEU A 296 -32.44 3.18 -13.30
N VAL A 297 -32.89 4.10 -14.18
CA VAL A 297 -32.29 5.44 -14.30
C VAL A 297 -32.52 6.26 -13.02
N LYS A 298 -33.71 6.21 -12.43
CA LYS A 298 -33.95 6.93 -11.17
C LYS A 298 -33.00 6.45 -10.06
N ASN A 299 -32.80 5.13 -9.94
CA ASN A 299 -31.92 4.58 -8.90
C ASN A 299 -30.46 4.96 -9.13
N ILE A 300 -29.99 4.99 -10.39
CA ILE A 300 -28.59 5.34 -10.66
C ILE A 300 -28.29 6.80 -10.31
N GLU A 301 -29.25 7.71 -10.51
CA GLU A 301 -29.13 9.12 -10.14
C GLU A 301 -29.06 9.33 -8.62
N GLU A 302 -29.74 8.50 -7.84
CA GLU A 302 -29.64 8.50 -6.38
C GLU A 302 -28.31 7.89 -5.90
N MET A 303 -27.83 6.84 -6.55
CA MET A 303 -26.56 6.17 -6.22
C MET A 303 -25.33 7.00 -6.59
N TYR A 304 -25.39 7.74 -7.69
CA TYR A 304 -24.30 8.56 -8.24
C TYR A 304 -24.82 9.96 -8.63
N PRO A 305 -24.97 10.88 -7.67
CA PRO A 305 -25.56 12.21 -7.92
C PRO A 305 -24.83 13.04 -8.97
N ASP A 306 -23.50 12.92 -9.04
CA ASP A 306 -22.64 13.66 -9.97
C ASP A 306 -22.24 12.82 -11.19
N MET A 307 -23.06 11.83 -11.59
CA MET A 307 -22.72 10.85 -12.63
C MET A 307 -22.33 11.44 -13.99
N LEU A 308 -22.77 12.66 -14.31
CA LEU A 308 -22.47 13.29 -15.60
C LEU A 308 -21.11 14.01 -15.61
N ASP A 309 -20.60 14.40 -14.44
CA ASP A 309 -19.48 15.34 -14.33
C ASP A 309 -18.35 14.77 -13.43
N SER A 310 -18.28 13.44 -13.34
CA SER A 310 -17.34 12.74 -12.45
C SER A 310 -16.94 11.36 -12.99
N CYS A 311 -15.92 10.78 -12.37
CA CYS A 311 -15.40 9.45 -12.68
C CYS A 311 -15.76 8.45 -11.56
N TYR A 312 -16.34 7.31 -11.93
CA TYR A 312 -16.68 6.25 -10.99
C TYR A 312 -16.06 4.92 -11.40
N PHE A 313 -15.48 4.23 -10.43
CA PHE A 313 -15.04 2.84 -10.58
C PHE A 313 -16.03 1.96 -9.86
N VAL A 314 -16.52 0.93 -10.55
CA VAL A 314 -17.51 -0.01 -10.05
C VAL A 314 -16.90 -1.41 -10.16
N PRO A 315 -16.47 -2.03 -9.06
CA PRO A 315 -16.54 -1.54 -7.68
C PRO A 315 -15.52 -0.42 -7.39
N PRO A 316 -15.73 0.37 -6.32
CA PRO A 316 -14.78 1.42 -5.92
C PRO A 316 -13.44 0.89 -5.43
N VAL A 317 -13.39 -0.39 -5.03
CA VAL A 317 -12.19 -1.10 -4.59
C VAL A 317 -12.18 -2.45 -5.29
N TYR A 318 -11.02 -2.81 -5.87
CA TYR A 318 -10.83 -4.12 -6.48
C TYR A 318 -10.60 -5.17 -5.38
N PHE A 319 -11.38 -6.24 -5.38
CA PHE A 319 -11.26 -7.32 -4.39
C PHE A 319 -10.48 -8.50 -4.97
N ASN A 320 -9.39 -8.88 -4.33
CA ASN A 320 -8.60 -10.04 -4.75
C ASN A 320 -9.34 -11.35 -4.48
N LYS A 321 -9.11 -12.33 -5.36
CA LYS A 321 -9.60 -13.68 -5.17
C LYS A 321 -8.77 -14.34 -4.06
N ILE A 322 -9.42 -14.56 -2.92
CA ILE A 322 -8.81 -15.22 -1.76
C ILE A 322 -9.67 -16.42 -1.38
N ARG A 323 -9.03 -17.59 -1.31
CA ARG A 323 -9.64 -18.81 -0.79
C ARG A 323 -9.39 -18.88 0.71
N CYS A 324 -10.43 -19.16 1.48
CA CYS A 324 -10.29 -19.49 2.89
C CYS A 324 -11.08 -20.74 3.18
N GLU A 325 -10.62 -21.49 4.18
CA GLU A 325 -11.41 -22.55 4.80
C GLU A 325 -11.92 -22.04 6.14
N THR A 326 -13.09 -22.50 6.55
CA THR A 326 -13.63 -22.19 7.87
C THR A 326 -13.29 -23.31 8.84
N GLN A 327 -12.83 -22.94 10.03
CA GLN A 327 -12.56 -23.87 11.12
C GLN A 327 -13.27 -23.41 12.39
N PRO A 328 -14.07 -24.29 13.04
CA PRO A 328 -14.63 -23.97 14.34
C PRO A 328 -13.54 -24.07 15.41
N ILE A 329 -13.28 -22.97 16.12
CA ILE A 329 -12.40 -22.92 17.29
C ILE A 329 -13.12 -22.20 18.41
N ALA A 330 -13.29 -22.88 19.54
CA ALA A 330 -13.97 -22.36 20.73
C ALA A 330 -15.31 -21.67 20.41
N ASP A 331 -16.26 -22.39 19.80
CA ASP A 331 -17.56 -21.89 19.33
C ASP A 331 -17.49 -20.61 18.48
N GLN A 332 -16.38 -20.38 17.76
CA GLN A 332 -16.22 -19.29 16.80
C GLN A 332 -15.81 -19.83 15.43
N VAL A 333 -16.28 -19.17 14.39
CA VAL A 333 -15.85 -19.45 13.02
C VAL A 333 -14.55 -18.69 12.76
N VAL A 334 -13.47 -19.44 12.56
CA VAL A 334 -12.16 -18.90 12.18
C VAL A 334 -11.98 -19.10 10.68
N TYR A 335 -11.62 -18.04 9.97
CA TYR A 335 -11.30 -18.08 8.55
C TYR A 335 -9.79 -18.30 8.38
N VAL A 336 -9.42 -19.34 7.64
CA VAL A 336 -8.04 -19.75 7.43
C VAL A 336 -7.67 -19.54 5.96
N PRO A 337 -6.85 -18.54 5.63
CA PRO A 337 -6.45 -18.30 4.25
C PRO A 337 -5.68 -19.49 3.68
N GLN A 338 -6.10 -19.95 2.51
CA GLN A 338 -5.42 -21.00 1.76
C GLN A 338 -4.45 -20.40 0.74
N PRO A 339 -3.40 -21.16 0.33
CA PRO A 339 -2.56 -20.76 -0.79
C PRO A 339 -3.40 -20.41 -2.01
N SER A 340 -3.19 -19.21 -2.56
CA SER A 340 -3.92 -18.74 -3.73
C SER A 340 -3.34 -19.33 -5.00
N ASP A 341 -4.17 -19.50 -6.02
CA ASP A 341 -3.71 -19.88 -7.35
C ASP A 341 -2.82 -18.76 -7.90
N LEU A 342 -1.63 -19.11 -8.38
CA LEU A 342 -0.67 -18.13 -8.89
C LEU A 342 -1.19 -17.42 -10.14
N SER A 343 -2.06 -18.06 -10.92
CA SER A 343 -2.75 -17.40 -12.04
C SER A 343 -3.70 -16.30 -11.55
N ASP A 344 -4.48 -16.57 -10.51
CA ASP A 344 -5.37 -15.59 -9.87
C ASP A 344 -4.55 -14.43 -9.28
N VAL A 345 -3.45 -14.71 -8.57
CA VAL A 345 -2.58 -13.66 -8.00
C VAL A 345 -1.97 -12.77 -9.08
N ARG A 346 -1.51 -13.35 -10.19
CA ARG A 346 -0.94 -12.59 -11.31
C ARG A 346 -1.99 -11.72 -11.99
N HIS A 347 -3.16 -12.29 -12.26
CA HIS A 347 -4.26 -11.56 -12.87
C HIS A 347 -4.76 -10.43 -11.96
N ASP A 348 -4.94 -10.68 -10.67
CA ASP A 348 -5.36 -9.66 -9.70
C ASP A 348 -4.36 -8.50 -9.60
N ARG A 349 -3.05 -8.79 -9.58
CA ARG A 349 -2.01 -7.75 -9.62
C ARG A 349 -2.07 -6.92 -10.90
N ALA A 350 -2.22 -7.57 -12.04
CA ALA A 350 -2.35 -6.91 -13.34
C ALA A 350 -3.58 -6.00 -13.40
N MET A 351 -4.74 -6.50 -12.94
CA MET A 351 -5.98 -5.73 -12.85
C MET A 351 -5.85 -4.52 -11.93
N GLN A 352 -5.33 -4.71 -10.73
CA GLN A 352 -5.10 -3.61 -9.79
C GLN A 352 -4.17 -2.55 -10.37
N HIS A 353 -3.09 -2.95 -11.04
CA HIS A 353 -2.12 -2.04 -11.63
C HIS A 353 -2.74 -1.18 -12.73
N VAL A 354 -3.50 -1.81 -13.64
CA VAL A 354 -4.23 -1.11 -14.71
C VAL A 354 -5.28 -0.15 -14.13
N LEU A 355 -6.13 -0.63 -13.21
CA LEU A 355 -7.20 0.18 -12.61
C LEU A 355 -6.63 1.36 -11.82
N HIS A 356 -5.50 1.17 -11.12
CA HIS A 356 -4.84 2.24 -10.37
C HIS A 356 -4.32 3.34 -11.30
N CYS A 357 -3.64 2.98 -12.39
CA CYS A 357 -3.16 3.94 -13.37
C CYS A 357 -4.31 4.67 -14.07
N LEU A 358 -5.37 3.95 -14.47
CA LEU A 358 -6.56 4.53 -15.09
C LEU A 358 -7.26 5.51 -14.13
N ARG A 359 -7.36 5.19 -12.83
CA ARG A 359 -7.95 6.08 -11.83
C ARG A 359 -7.17 7.38 -11.73
N HIS A 360 -5.85 7.31 -11.59
CA HIS A 360 -5.01 8.51 -11.53
C HIS A 360 -5.10 9.36 -12.81
N MET A 361 -5.15 8.75 -13.99
CA MET A 361 -5.37 9.49 -15.24
C MET A 361 -6.74 10.18 -15.25
N ALA A 362 -7.80 9.46 -14.87
CA ALA A 362 -9.16 9.97 -14.85
C ALA A 362 -9.31 11.17 -13.91
N GLU A 363 -8.75 11.08 -12.71
CA GLU A 363 -8.77 12.14 -11.70
C GLU A 363 -7.94 13.35 -12.15
N HIS A 364 -6.78 13.11 -12.77
CA HIS A 364 -5.88 14.17 -13.24
C HIS A 364 -6.51 14.99 -14.38
N TYR A 365 -7.10 14.31 -15.37
CA TYR A 365 -7.71 14.95 -16.54
C TYR A 365 -9.20 15.27 -16.37
N LYS A 366 -9.82 14.86 -15.26
CA LYS A 366 -11.26 15.02 -14.97
C LYS A 366 -12.13 14.38 -16.05
N GLU A 367 -11.90 13.10 -16.31
CA GLU A 367 -12.67 12.32 -17.28
C GLU A 367 -14.06 11.95 -16.74
N ASP A 368 -15.10 12.17 -17.55
CA ASP A 368 -16.50 11.85 -17.23
C ASP A 368 -16.81 10.40 -17.64
N MET A 369 -16.55 9.42 -16.76
CA MET A 369 -16.68 8.00 -17.12
C MET A 369 -17.00 7.04 -15.97
N PHE A 370 -17.59 5.89 -16.32
CA PHE A 370 -17.74 4.74 -15.44
C PHE A 370 -16.81 3.62 -15.89
N VAL A 371 -16.01 3.09 -14.96
CA VAL A 371 -15.11 1.96 -15.19
C VAL A 371 -15.65 0.76 -14.42
N LEU A 372 -16.22 -0.20 -15.13
CA LEU A 372 -16.75 -1.45 -14.59
C LEU A 372 -15.66 -2.55 -14.66
N SER A 373 -15.48 -3.29 -13.57
CA SER A 373 -14.54 -4.41 -13.49
C SER A 373 -15.10 -5.57 -12.64
N GLN A 374 -14.49 -6.75 -12.77
CA GLN A 374 -14.93 -8.01 -12.11
C GLN A 374 -16.42 -8.37 -12.40
N PHE A 375 -16.86 -8.07 -13.62
CA PHE A 375 -18.22 -8.29 -14.10
C PHE A 375 -18.30 -9.57 -14.92
N LYS A 376 -19.41 -10.31 -14.81
CA LYS A 376 -19.74 -11.42 -15.69
C LYS A 376 -21.02 -11.14 -16.47
N TYR A 377 -21.15 -11.68 -17.68
CA TYR A 377 -22.33 -11.46 -18.49
C TYR A 377 -23.61 -11.90 -17.77
N GLU A 378 -23.58 -13.03 -17.07
CA GLU A 378 -24.69 -13.52 -16.25
C GLU A 378 -25.12 -12.58 -15.11
N ASP A 379 -24.31 -11.58 -14.75
CA ASP A 379 -24.68 -10.57 -13.76
C ASP A 379 -25.62 -9.51 -14.35
N TYR A 380 -25.62 -9.34 -15.68
CA TYR A 380 -26.37 -8.29 -16.37
C TYR A 380 -27.89 -8.46 -16.20
N LEU A 381 -28.51 -7.49 -15.52
CA LEU A 381 -29.95 -7.43 -15.22
C LEU A 381 -30.48 -8.75 -14.63
N ASN A 382 -29.67 -9.46 -13.85
CA ASN A 382 -29.99 -10.77 -13.29
C ASN A 382 -31.00 -10.70 -12.12
N ASN A 383 -31.19 -9.52 -11.53
CA ASN A 383 -32.11 -9.31 -10.41
C ASN A 383 -33.07 -8.12 -10.67
N PRO A 384 -33.98 -8.21 -11.65
CA PRO A 384 -34.87 -7.11 -12.01
C PRO A 384 -35.96 -6.84 -10.96
N GLY A 385 -36.24 -7.79 -10.06
CA GLY A 385 -37.34 -7.72 -9.10
C GLY A 385 -38.68 -8.21 -9.64
N ASN A 386 -39.57 -8.66 -8.74
CA ASN A 386 -40.81 -9.36 -9.11
C ASN A 386 -41.73 -8.57 -10.05
N SER A 387 -41.77 -7.24 -9.91
CA SER A 387 -42.60 -6.35 -10.74
C SER A 387 -42.11 -6.24 -12.19
N PHE A 388 -40.89 -6.69 -12.49
CA PHE A 388 -40.22 -6.48 -13.76
C PHE A 388 -39.74 -7.78 -14.43
N LEU A 389 -40.14 -8.96 -13.93
CA LEU A 389 -39.71 -10.27 -14.46
C LEU A 389 -39.98 -10.46 -15.96
N ASN A 390 -41.01 -9.80 -16.50
CA ASN A 390 -41.41 -9.89 -17.91
C ASN A 390 -40.92 -8.70 -18.75
N HIS A 391 -39.90 -7.97 -18.32
CA HIS A 391 -39.33 -6.89 -19.13
C HIS A 391 -38.74 -7.43 -20.45
N ARG A 392 -38.70 -6.58 -21.48
CA ARG A 392 -38.16 -6.92 -22.81
C ARG A 392 -36.79 -6.31 -23.11
N LEU A 393 -36.09 -5.78 -22.10
CA LEU A 393 -34.71 -5.31 -22.28
C LEU A 393 -33.82 -6.47 -22.75
N PRO A 394 -32.87 -6.25 -23.68
CA PRO A 394 -31.97 -7.31 -24.15
C PRO A 394 -31.11 -7.84 -23.01
N VAL A 395 -31.08 -9.16 -22.82
CA VAL A 395 -30.29 -9.86 -21.79
C VAL A 395 -29.41 -10.95 -22.41
N PRO A 396 -28.33 -11.37 -21.75
CA PRO A 396 -27.38 -12.35 -22.30
C PRO A 396 -28.03 -13.68 -22.71
N GLY A 397 -29.07 -14.13 -21.99
CA GLY A 397 -29.77 -15.38 -22.30
C GLY A 397 -30.39 -15.44 -23.71
N GLY A 398 -30.66 -14.28 -24.33
CA GLY A 398 -31.17 -14.16 -25.69
C GLY A 398 -30.09 -14.10 -26.79
N PHE A 399 -28.81 -14.14 -26.42
CA PHE A 399 -27.70 -14.03 -27.36
C PHE A 399 -27.48 -15.36 -28.12
N LYS A 400 -27.33 -15.27 -29.45
CA LYS A 400 -27.30 -16.45 -30.33
C LYS A 400 -25.94 -17.16 -30.33
N ASP A 401 -24.86 -16.40 -30.19
CA ASP A 401 -23.51 -16.95 -30.17
C ASP A 401 -23.15 -17.45 -28.77
N LYS A 402 -23.36 -18.74 -28.54
CA LYS A 402 -23.05 -19.43 -27.27
C LYS A 402 -21.64 -20.00 -27.26
N THR A 403 -20.65 -19.20 -27.66
CA THR A 403 -19.24 -19.60 -27.54
C THR A 403 -18.81 -19.50 -26.08
N ASN A 404 -18.12 -20.52 -25.57
CA ASN A 404 -17.58 -20.51 -24.21
C ASN A 404 -16.32 -19.64 -24.15
N VAL A 405 -16.51 -18.32 -24.18
CA VAL A 405 -15.46 -17.31 -24.18
C VAL A 405 -15.63 -16.45 -22.92
N GLY A 406 -14.51 -16.11 -22.29
CA GLY A 406 -14.49 -15.28 -21.08
C GLY A 406 -15.14 -13.91 -21.27
N CYS A 407 -15.53 -13.28 -20.16
CA CYS A 407 -16.00 -11.90 -20.15
C CYS A 407 -14.85 -10.93 -20.43
N PHE A 408 -15.17 -9.69 -20.77
CA PHE A 408 -14.19 -8.61 -20.70
C PHE A 408 -13.78 -8.36 -19.24
N ASP A 409 -12.56 -7.86 -19.04
CA ASP A 409 -12.06 -7.56 -17.69
C ASP A 409 -12.43 -6.13 -17.26
N ILE A 410 -12.44 -5.20 -18.24
CA ILE A 410 -12.73 -3.79 -18.03
C ILE A 410 -13.72 -3.30 -19.09
N LEU A 411 -14.77 -2.62 -18.65
CA LEU A 411 -15.67 -1.84 -19.52
C LEU A 411 -15.66 -0.38 -19.07
N ILE A 412 -15.32 0.52 -19.97
CA ILE A 412 -15.36 1.96 -19.72
C ILE A 412 -16.50 2.57 -20.53
N ILE A 413 -17.45 3.17 -19.83
CA ILE A 413 -18.54 3.95 -20.43
C ILE A 413 -18.18 5.41 -20.24
N HIS A 414 -17.71 6.05 -21.31
CA HIS A 414 -17.29 7.45 -21.29
C HIS A 414 -18.39 8.34 -21.88
N ARG A 415 -18.72 9.45 -21.20
CA ARG A 415 -19.86 10.32 -21.56
C ARG A 415 -19.80 10.88 -22.98
N ARG A 416 -18.60 11.17 -23.48
CA ARG A 416 -18.38 11.76 -24.82
C ARG A 416 -17.79 10.80 -25.85
N LEU A 417 -16.75 10.05 -25.47
CA LEU A 417 -15.96 9.21 -26.37
C LEU A 417 -16.56 7.84 -26.69
N GLY A 418 -17.67 7.46 -26.03
CA GLY A 418 -18.33 6.18 -26.26
C GLY A 418 -17.93 5.10 -25.26
N VAL A 419 -17.80 3.86 -25.72
CA VAL A 419 -17.55 2.69 -24.88
C VAL A 419 -16.19 2.11 -25.24
N LEU A 420 -15.41 1.70 -24.24
CA LEU A 420 -14.18 0.94 -24.42
C LEU A 420 -14.30 -0.40 -23.69
N VAL A 421 -13.96 -1.48 -24.40
CA VAL A 421 -13.87 -2.84 -23.87
C VAL A 421 -12.40 -3.25 -23.81
N GLY A 422 -11.94 -3.67 -22.64
CA GLY A 422 -10.56 -4.08 -22.37
C GLY A 422 -10.47 -5.51 -21.82
N VAL A 423 -9.48 -6.26 -22.30
CA VAL A 423 -9.08 -7.55 -21.73
C VAL A 423 -7.64 -7.44 -21.24
N VAL A 424 -7.39 -7.87 -20.00
CA VAL A 424 -6.12 -7.81 -19.31
C VAL A 424 -5.49 -9.20 -19.27
N LYS A 425 -4.32 -9.34 -19.89
CA LYS A 425 -3.52 -10.56 -19.87
C LYS A 425 -2.23 -10.37 -19.09
N SER A 426 -1.87 -11.37 -18.30
CA SER A 426 -0.61 -11.43 -17.55
C SER A 426 0.14 -12.69 -17.94
N LEU A 427 1.34 -12.53 -18.51
CA LEU A 427 2.20 -13.67 -18.84
C LEU A 427 2.58 -14.46 -17.58
N SER A 428 2.76 -15.77 -17.73
CA SER A 428 3.29 -16.62 -16.67
C SER A 428 4.80 -16.52 -16.58
N ASP A 429 5.28 -16.01 -15.45
CA ASP A 429 6.63 -16.29 -14.99
C ASP A 429 6.64 -17.70 -14.37
N LYS A 430 7.72 -18.45 -14.57
CA LYS A 430 7.91 -19.73 -13.88
C LYS A 430 8.32 -19.51 -12.43
N ASP A 431 7.79 -20.35 -11.54
CA ASP A 431 8.20 -20.39 -10.12
C ASP A 431 9.59 -20.99 -9.89
N ASP A 432 10.17 -21.67 -10.88
CA ASP A 432 11.43 -22.41 -10.72
C ASP A 432 12.69 -21.56 -10.98
N GLY A 433 12.53 -20.29 -11.34
CA GLY A 433 13.64 -19.36 -11.60
C GLY A 433 14.44 -19.68 -12.87
N SER A 434 13.95 -20.56 -13.74
CA SER A 434 14.55 -20.79 -15.06
C SER A 434 14.12 -19.70 -16.06
N GLU A 435 15.08 -19.09 -16.74
CA GLU A 435 14.79 -18.17 -17.85
C GLU A 435 14.23 -18.97 -19.03
N ASP A 436 13.01 -18.63 -19.47
CA ASP A 436 12.47 -19.14 -20.71
C ASP A 436 13.19 -18.49 -21.90
N SER A 437 13.37 -19.26 -22.98
CA SER A 437 13.92 -18.70 -24.21
C SER A 437 12.98 -17.62 -24.76
N GLU A 438 13.56 -16.61 -25.41
CA GLU A 438 12.79 -15.52 -26.02
C GLU A 438 11.75 -16.04 -27.02
N GLU A 439 12.08 -17.09 -27.78
CA GLU A 439 11.14 -17.78 -28.69
C GLU A 439 9.93 -18.37 -27.95
N LYS A 440 10.15 -18.99 -26.78
CA LYS A 440 9.06 -19.56 -25.99
C LYS A 440 8.19 -18.46 -25.35
N ILE A 441 8.79 -17.35 -24.93
CA ILE A 441 8.06 -16.18 -24.43
C ILE A 441 7.17 -15.59 -25.54
N ASP A 442 7.68 -15.54 -26.76
CA ASP A 442 6.93 -15.06 -27.93
C ASP A 442 5.76 -15.97 -28.26
N ASP A 443 5.95 -17.30 -28.24
CA ASP A 443 4.87 -18.27 -28.43
C ASP A 443 3.77 -18.12 -27.37
N MET A 444 4.15 -17.94 -26.10
CA MET A 444 3.19 -17.68 -25.02
C MET A 444 2.43 -16.36 -25.26
N LEU A 445 3.13 -15.30 -25.66
CA LEU A 445 2.51 -14.00 -25.91
C LEU A 445 1.57 -14.04 -27.12
N VAL A 446 1.91 -14.77 -28.18
CA VAL A 446 1.02 -15.00 -29.33
C VAL A 446 -0.24 -15.75 -28.90
N SER A 447 -0.12 -16.74 -28.02
CA SER A 447 -1.27 -17.47 -27.46
C SER A 447 -2.20 -16.55 -26.65
N GLU A 448 -1.64 -15.73 -25.75
CA GLU A 448 -2.39 -14.75 -24.96
C GLU A 448 -3.10 -13.70 -25.84
N VAL A 449 -2.44 -13.23 -26.90
CA VAL A 449 -3.03 -12.31 -27.87
C VAL A 449 -4.20 -12.96 -28.60
N CYS A 450 -4.06 -14.22 -29.04
CA CYS A 450 -5.15 -14.96 -29.70
C CYS A 450 -6.38 -15.08 -28.78
N GLU A 451 -6.16 -15.44 -27.51
CA GLU A 451 -7.24 -15.59 -26.54
C GLU A 451 -7.91 -14.23 -26.25
N ALA A 452 -7.11 -13.19 -26.04
CA ALA A 452 -7.62 -11.84 -25.77
C ALA A 452 -8.40 -11.26 -26.95
N VAL A 453 -7.93 -11.51 -28.19
CA VAL A 453 -8.65 -11.16 -29.43
C VAL A 453 -10.01 -11.85 -29.47
N ALA A 454 -10.09 -13.15 -29.17
CA ALA A 454 -11.35 -13.87 -29.15
C ALA A 454 -12.32 -13.32 -28.09
N GLN A 455 -11.81 -13.02 -26.89
CA GLN A 455 -12.59 -12.43 -25.79
C GLN A 455 -13.14 -11.06 -26.12
N VAL A 456 -12.31 -10.17 -26.67
CA VAL A 456 -12.71 -8.82 -27.09
C VAL A 456 -13.72 -8.84 -28.24
N LYS A 457 -13.52 -9.69 -29.26
CA LYS A 457 -14.50 -9.85 -30.37
C LYS A 457 -15.85 -10.32 -29.85
N TYR A 458 -15.85 -11.29 -28.91
CA TYR A 458 -17.08 -11.77 -28.27
C TYR A 458 -17.78 -10.66 -27.49
N ALA A 459 -17.01 -9.90 -26.70
CA ALA A 459 -17.53 -8.78 -25.92
C ALA A 459 -18.17 -7.70 -26.80
N ASN A 460 -17.57 -7.35 -27.95
CA ASN A 460 -18.17 -6.39 -28.88
C ASN A 460 -19.50 -6.89 -29.45
N SER A 461 -19.59 -8.16 -29.85
CA SER A 461 -20.85 -8.76 -30.30
C SER A 461 -21.91 -8.80 -29.20
N MET A 462 -21.51 -9.12 -27.96
CA MET A 462 -22.39 -9.08 -26.79
C MET A 462 -22.89 -7.66 -26.52
N MET A 463 -22.03 -6.66 -26.55
CA MET A 463 -22.42 -5.25 -26.40
C MET A 463 -23.41 -4.82 -27.48
N GLY A 464 -23.18 -5.23 -28.73
CA GLY A 464 -24.10 -4.99 -29.85
C GLY A 464 -25.50 -5.61 -29.66
N HIS A 465 -25.57 -6.74 -28.94
CA HIS A 465 -26.82 -7.40 -28.55
C HIS A 465 -27.49 -6.72 -27.36
N LEU A 466 -26.75 -6.45 -26.28
CA LEU A 466 -27.27 -5.82 -25.07
C LEU A 466 -27.83 -4.42 -25.33
N MET A 467 -27.25 -3.70 -26.30
CA MET A 467 -27.67 -2.37 -26.73
C MET A 467 -28.53 -2.38 -28.02
N SER A 468 -29.09 -3.54 -28.40
CA SER A 468 -29.84 -3.68 -29.66
C SER A 468 -31.17 -2.92 -29.70
N ASP A 469 -31.73 -2.58 -28.55
CA ASP A 469 -32.96 -1.81 -28.39
C ASP A 469 -32.72 -0.28 -28.47
N GLN A 470 -31.46 0.17 -28.43
CA GLN A 470 -31.13 1.59 -28.51
C GLN A 470 -31.19 2.09 -29.96
N THR A 471 -31.79 3.28 -30.15
CA THR A 471 -31.92 3.90 -31.48
C THR A 471 -30.58 4.30 -32.08
N HIS A 472 -29.65 4.75 -31.24
CA HIS A 472 -28.28 5.07 -31.60
C HIS A 472 -27.36 4.12 -30.83
N LYS A 473 -26.47 3.42 -31.55
CA LYS A 473 -25.50 2.52 -30.94
C LYS A 473 -24.24 3.31 -30.58
N PRO A 474 -23.68 3.14 -29.37
CA PRO A 474 -22.43 3.79 -29.01
C PRO A 474 -21.29 3.23 -29.87
N ALA A 475 -20.28 4.05 -30.16
CA ALA A 475 -19.02 3.55 -30.67
C ALA A 475 -18.38 2.67 -29.60
N VAL A 476 -18.06 1.42 -29.96
CA VAL A 476 -17.37 0.47 -29.08
C VAL A 476 -15.94 0.32 -29.56
N GLN A 477 -15.01 0.88 -28.80
CA GLN A 477 -13.59 0.67 -28.95
C GLN A 477 -13.16 -0.59 -28.20
N MET A 478 -12.11 -1.22 -28.70
CA MET A 478 -11.61 -2.48 -28.20
C MET A 478 -10.10 -2.37 -28.00
N THR A 479 -9.59 -2.91 -26.88
CA THR A 479 -8.15 -2.93 -26.62
C THR A 479 -7.73 -4.16 -25.83
N LEU A 480 -6.47 -4.53 -26.00
CA LEU A 480 -5.82 -5.57 -25.22
C LEU A 480 -4.81 -4.90 -24.29
N MET A 481 -4.71 -5.40 -23.06
CA MET A 481 -3.89 -4.80 -22.02
C MET A 481 -2.90 -5.84 -21.47
N PHE A 482 -1.61 -5.51 -21.57
CA PHE A 482 -0.50 -6.33 -21.13
C PHE A 482 0.39 -5.54 -20.17
N PRO A 483 -0.02 -5.36 -18.91
CA PRO A 483 0.67 -4.46 -17.97
C PRO A 483 2.11 -4.88 -17.64
N ASN A 484 2.45 -6.15 -17.86
CA ASN A 484 3.80 -6.69 -17.61
C ASN A 484 4.64 -6.89 -18.89
N VAL A 485 4.12 -6.48 -20.06
CA VAL A 485 4.79 -6.68 -21.35
C VAL A 485 5.06 -5.33 -22.01
N THR A 486 6.28 -5.09 -22.47
CA THR A 486 6.63 -3.88 -23.20
C THR A 486 6.07 -3.90 -24.62
N SER A 487 5.76 -2.73 -25.19
CA SER A 487 5.28 -2.64 -26.56
C SER A 487 6.24 -3.27 -27.58
N SER A 488 7.56 -3.17 -27.35
CA SER A 488 8.57 -3.79 -28.23
C SER A 488 8.51 -5.31 -28.22
N SER A 489 8.29 -5.93 -27.05
CA SER A 489 8.16 -7.38 -26.95
C SER A 489 6.86 -7.88 -27.60
N LEU A 490 5.76 -7.15 -27.41
CA LEU A 490 4.49 -7.46 -28.08
C LEU A 490 4.61 -7.34 -29.60
N GLN A 491 5.23 -6.27 -30.09
CA GLN A 491 5.46 -6.05 -31.51
C GLN A 491 6.33 -7.14 -32.13
N ARG A 492 7.41 -7.54 -31.44
CA ARG A 492 8.32 -8.60 -31.88
C ARG A 492 7.63 -9.97 -31.96
N ALA A 493 6.91 -10.37 -30.91
CA ALA A 493 6.23 -11.66 -30.85
C ALA A 493 5.14 -11.78 -31.93
N VAL A 494 4.27 -10.76 -32.02
CA VAL A 494 3.12 -10.77 -32.94
C VAL A 494 3.55 -10.53 -34.38
N GLY A 495 4.61 -9.75 -34.61
CA GLY A 495 5.06 -9.37 -35.96
C GLY A 495 5.46 -10.54 -36.86
N SER A 496 5.78 -11.70 -36.27
CA SER A 496 6.12 -12.93 -37.00
C SER A 496 4.89 -13.70 -37.51
N ASP A 497 3.70 -13.44 -36.97
CA ASP A 497 2.46 -14.13 -37.32
C ASP A 497 1.45 -13.20 -38.04
N SER A 498 1.41 -13.34 -39.37
CA SER A 498 0.52 -12.54 -40.22
C SER A 498 -0.99 -12.70 -39.91
N GLN A 499 -1.43 -13.88 -39.44
CA GLN A 499 -2.84 -14.12 -39.12
C GLN A 499 -3.23 -13.42 -37.81
N VAL A 500 -2.34 -13.46 -36.82
CA VAL A 500 -2.55 -12.80 -35.53
C VAL A 500 -2.53 -11.29 -35.68
N VAL A 501 -1.57 -10.74 -36.44
CA VAL A 501 -1.53 -9.31 -36.77
C VAL A 501 -2.83 -8.88 -37.44
N GLN A 502 -3.31 -9.63 -38.44
CA GLN A 502 -4.54 -9.30 -39.15
C GLN A 502 -5.77 -9.37 -38.22
N SER A 503 -5.85 -10.40 -37.39
CA SER A 503 -6.92 -10.54 -36.40
C SER A 503 -6.93 -9.39 -35.38
N LEU A 504 -5.74 -8.95 -34.96
CA LEU A 504 -5.59 -7.82 -34.04
C LEU A 504 -5.96 -6.50 -34.71
N ARG A 505 -5.56 -6.26 -35.97
CA ARG A 505 -5.96 -5.06 -36.74
C ARG A 505 -7.47 -4.94 -36.86
N GLU A 506 -8.15 -6.04 -37.15
CA GLU A 506 -9.62 -6.09 -37.20
C GLU A 506 -10.25 -5.77 -35.84
N CYS A 507 -9.65 -6.23 -34.73
CA CYS A 507 -10.13 -5.92 -33.39
C CYS A 507 -10.00 -4.44 -33.05
N VAL A 508 -8.82 -3.86 -33.21
CA VAL A 508 -8.56 -2.48 -32.78
C VAL A 508 -8.96 -1.44 -33.83
N ASN A 509 -9.58 -1.88 -34.94
CA ASN A 509 -10.06 -1.06 -36.05
C ASN A 509 -8.99 -0.12 -36.65
N VAL A 510 -7.81 -0.67 -36.91
CA VAL A 510 -6.65 0.06 -37.43
C VAL A 510 -6.51 -0.14 -38.95
N LYS A 511 -6.02 0.89 -39.64
CA LYS A 511 -5.73 0.82 -41.09
C LYS A 511 -4.76 -0.32 -41.38
N ALA A 512 -4.91 -0.98 -42.54
CA ALA A 512 -4.12 -2.16 -42.90
C ALA A 512 -2.59 -1.93 -42.91
N THR A 513 -2.15 -0.68 -43.05
CA THR A 513 -0.73 -0.28 -43.09
C THR A 513 -0.11 -0.05 -41.71
N ASP A 514 -0.93 0.17 -40.69
CA ASP A 514 -0.46 0.62 -39.39
C ASP A 514 -0.27 -0.59 -38.47
N ASP A 515 0.63 -0.44 -37.51
CA ASP A 515 0.91 -1.47 -36.52
C ASP A 515 -0.17 -1.47 -35.43
N PRO A 516 -0.97 -2.55 -35.29
CA PRO A 516 -2.06 -2.60 -34.32
C PRO A 516 -1.57 -2.65 -32.86
N THR A 517 -0.31 -3.06 -32.60
CA THR A 517 0.22 -3.19 -31.24
C THR A 517 0.36 -1.84 -30.52
N HIS A 518 0.42 -0.73 -31.27
CA HIS A 518 0.42 0.62 -30.71
C HIS A 518 -0.89 1.04 -30.05
N LEU A 519 -1.99 0.29 -30.26
CA LEU A 519 -3.27 0.50 -29.57
C LEU A 519 -3.47 -0.41 -28.36
N CYS A 520 -2.56 -1.35 -28.12
CA CYS A 520 -2.54 -2.14 -26.90
C CYS A 520 -1.95 -1.33 -25.74
N LEU A 521 -2.49 -1.54 -24.55
CA LEU A 521 -1.89 -1.01 -23.32
C LEU A 521 -0.74 -1.93 -22.90
N CYS A 522 0.44 -1.38 -22.64
CA CYS A 522 1.66 -2.13 -22.36
C CYS A 522 2.37 -1.53 -21.13
N ALA A 523 3.36 -2.25 -20.58
CA ALA A 523 4.11 -1.85 -19.39
C ALA A 523 4.73 -0.43 -19.50
N ASN A 524 5.17 -0.03 -20.70
CA ASN A 524 5.73 1.30 -20.97
C ASN A 524 4.70 2.44 -20.95
N HIS A 525 3.40 2.13 -20.90
CA HIS A 525 2.33 3.11 -20.71
C HIS A 525 1.92 3.26 -19.24
N LEU A 526 2.41 2.39 -18.35
CA LEU A 526 2.02 2.30 -16.95
C LEU A 526 3.21 2.59 -16.03
N SER A 527 2.95 2.68 -14.73
CA SER A 527 3.99 2.72 -13.70
C SER A 527 4.75 1.38 -13.65
N ASN A 528 5.93 1.36 -13.01
CA ASN A 528 6.72 0.14 -12.90
C ASN A 528 5.94 -0.94 -12.11
N PRO A 529 5.83 -2.19 -12.61
CA PRO A 529 5.13 -3.28 -11.90
C PRO A 529 5.62 -3.57 -10.48
N CYS A 530 6.89 -3.25 -10.17
CA CYS A 530 7.46 -3.39 -8.82
C CYS A 530 7.08 -2.25 -7.87
N THR A 531 6.67 -1.11 -8.41
CA THR A 531 6.21 0.07 -7.66
C THR A 531 4.96 0.65 -8.34
N PRO A 532 3.87 -0.12 -8.42
CA PRO A 532 2.69 0.26 -9.21
C PRO A 532 2.02 1.54 -8.70
N TRP A 533 2.22 1.89 -7.42
CA TRP A 533 1.77 3.12 -6.77
C TRP A 533 2.59 4.37 -7.12
N ASP A 534 3.74 4.22 -7.79
CA ASP A 534 4.60 5.33 -8.19
C ASP A 534 4.14 5.89 -9.54
N ILE A 535 3.15 6.77 -9.50
CA ILE A 535 2.55 7.41 -10.67
C ILE A 535 2.95 8.88 -10.69
N ASP A 536 3.94 9.20 -11.53
CA ASP A 536 4.34 10.58 -11.80
C ASP A 536 3.57 11.18 -13.00
N THR A 537 3.83 12.46 -13.29
CA THR A 537 3.21 13.15 -14.43
C THR A 537 3.64 12.56 -15.78
N SER A 538 4.80 11.91 -15.86
CA SER A 538 5.30 11.26 -17.08
C SER A 538 4.48 10.02 -17.41
N VAL A 539 4.25 9.13 -16.43
CA VAL A 539 3.38 7.95 -16.54
C VAL A 539 1.98 8.36 -16.96
N ILE A 540 1.39 9.36 -16.29
CA ILE A 540 0.07 9.90 -16.65
C ILE A 540 0.06 10.44 -18.09
N GLY A 541 1.14 11.10 -18.51
CA GLY A 541 1.30 11.60 -19.87
C GLY A 541 1.40 10.49 -20.94
N HIS A 542 2.11 9.39 -20.66
CA HIS A 542 2.17 8.23 -21.55
C HIS A 542 0.82 7.54 -21.66
N LEU A 543 0.15 7.31 -20.53
CA LEU A 543 -1.18 6.71 -20.51
C LEU A 543 -2.20 7.56 -21.26
N ARG A 544 -2.14 8.89 -21.10
CA ARG A 544 -3.00 9.83 -21.84
C ARG A 544 -2.79 9.74 -23.35
N LYS A 545 -1.54 9.71 -23.81
CA LYS A 545 -1.23 9.58 -25.24
C LYS A 545 -1.80 8.29 -25.83
N TRP A 546 -1.72 7.19 -25.09
CA TRP A 546 -2.35 5.93 -25.49
C TRP A 546 -3.88 6.06 -25.56
N TRP A 547 -4.50 6.63 -24.52
CA TRP A 547 -5.94 6.87 -24.45
C TRP A 547 -6.44 7.71 -25.62
N ASP A 548 -5.81 8.85 -25.89
CA ASP A 548 -6.16 9.75 -26.98
C ASP A 548 -6.03 9.08 -28.35
N ARG A 549 -4.98 8.27 -28.53
CA ARG A 549 -4.78 7.54 -29.77
C ARG A 549 -5.88 6.50 -29.97
N LEU A 550 -6.27 5.77 -28.92
CA LEU A 550 -7.28 4.72 -29.00
C LEU A 550 -8.70 5.27 -29.19
N MET A 551 -9.07 6.29 -28.41
CA MET A 551 -10.44 6.80 -28.41
C MET A 551 -10.76 7.69 -29.62
N ASN A 552 -9.75 8.31 -30.25
CA ASN A 552 -9.93 9.18 -31.43
C ASN A 552 -9.67 8.47 -32.77
N GLN A 553 -9.81 7.14 -32.85
CA GLN A 553 -9.60 6.39 -34.10
C GLN A 553 -10.68 6.63 -35.17
N SER A 554 -11.87 7.11 -34.79
CA SER A 554 -12.99 7.32 -35.72
C SER A 554 -13.14 8.80 -36.08
N ASP A 555 -13.24 9.09 -37.38
CA ASP A 555 -13.63 10.42 -37.89
C ASP A 555 -15.13 10.72 -37.66
N ALA A 556 -15.92 9.73 -37.24
CA ALA A 556 -17.32 9.92 -36.89
C ALA A 556 -17.42 10.41 -35.45
N ASP A 557 -18.05 11.58 -35.23
CA ASP A 557 -18.32 12.08 -33.89
C ASP A 557 -19.02 10.99 -33.06
N PRO A 558 -18.40 10.53 -31.96
CA PRO A 558 -19.04 9.59 -31.06
C PRO A 558 -20.28 10.26 -30.48
N LYS A 559 -21.46 9.89 -30.98
CA LYS A 559 -22.74 10.42 -30.51
C LYS A 559 -23.19 9.66 -29.27
N MET A 560 -22.43 9.79 -28.19
CA MET A 560 -22.91 9.41 -26.86
C MET A 560 -23.78 10.55 -26.32
N THR A 561 -25.10 10.35 -26.24
CA THR A 561 -26.01 11.32 -25.63
C THR A 561 -26.09 11.08 -24.12
N ASP A 562 -26.43 12.10 -23.34
CA ASP A 562 -26.61 11.96 -21.90
C ASP A 562 -27.69 10.90 -21.56
N ASP A 563 -28.74 10.76 -22.37
CA ASP A 563 -29.77 9.73 -22.19
C ASP A 563 -29.21 8.31 -22.43
N LEU A 564 -28.43 8.11 -23.50
CA LEU A 564 -27.80 6.82 -23.78
C LEU A 564 -26.80 6.47 -22.68
N TYR A 565 -25.97 7.44 -22.27
CA TYR A 565 -25.01 7.30 -21.19
C TYR A 565 -25.70 6.86 -19.88
N ARG A 566 -26.77 7.56 -19.47
CA ARG A 566 -27.58 7.20 -18.30
C ARG A 566 -28.17 5.80 -18.42
N ASN A 567 -28.74 5.46 -19.57
CA ASN A 567 -29.35 4.16 -19.81
C ASN A 567 -28.32 3.02 -19.70
N MET A 568 -27.12 3.21 -20.24
CA MET A 568 -26.04 2.23 -20.15
C MET A 568 -25.60 2.02 -18.71
N ILE A 569 -25.31 3.10 -17.98
CA ILE A 569 -24.88 3.00 -16.58
C ILE A 569 -25.99 2.38 -15.72
N ALA A 570 -27.25 2.77 -15.93
CA ALA A 570 -28.39 2.21 -15.22
C ALA A 570 -28.53 0.69 -15.45
N ARG A 571 -28.17 0.18 -16.64
CA ARG A 571 -28.19 -1.25 -16.94
C ARG A 571 -26.96 -1.99 -16.43
N PHE A 572 -25.76 -1.46 -16.59
CA PHE A 572 -24.52 -2.15 -16.22
C PHE A 572 -24.13 -1.97 -14.75
N CYS A 573 -24.39 -0.80 -14.17
CA CYS A 573 -23.99 -0.45 -12.81
C CYS A 573 -25.20 -0.24 -11.87
N GLY A 574 -26.42 -0.22 -12.40
CA GLY A 574 -27.65 -0.03 -11.61
C GLY A 574 -28.05 -1.27 -10.80
N PRO A 575 -29.08 -1.15 -9.94
CA PRO A 575 -29.37 -2.10 -8.86
C PRO A 575 -29.72 -3.52 -9.34
N ALA A 576 -30.28 -3.66 -10.54
CA ALA A 576 -30.69 -4.95 -11.10
C ALA A 576 -29.55 -5.81 -11.64
N THR A 577 -28.36 -5.23 -11.87
CA THR A 577 -27.16 -5.97 -12.28
C THR A 577 -26.33 -6.29 -11.06
N GLN A 578 -26.44 -7.49 -10.53
CA GLN A 578 -25.80 -7.87 -9.27
C GLN A 578 -24.68 -8.87 -9.50
N SER A 579 -23.46 -8.34 -9.56
CA SER A 579 -22.24 -9.12 -9.54
C SER A 579 -21.96 -9.66 -8.15
N SER A 580 -21.45 -10.89 -8.11
CA SER A 580 -21.09 -11.58 -6.88
C SER A 580 -19.61 -11.92 -6.85
N LEU A 581 -19.01 -11.78 -5.68
CA LEU A 581 -17.62 -12.11 -5.42
C LEU A 581 -17.57 -13.34 -4.51
N GLN A 582 -16.69 -14.29 -4.85
CA GLN A 582 -16.33 -15.36 -3.94
C GLN A 582 -15.25 -14.84 -3.00
N LEU A 583 -15.60 -14.64 -1.73
CA LEU A 583 -14.71 -14.14 -0.69
C LEU A 583 -14.76 -15.08 0.50
N MET A 584 -13.62 -15.68 0.84
CA MET A 584 -13.48 -16.52 2.05
C MET A 584 -14.54 -17.64 2.16
N ASP A 585 -14.84 -18.30 1.03
CA ASP A 585 -15.86 -19.38 0.89
C ASP A 585 -17.33 -18.94 1.00
N GLU A 586 -17.58 -17.63 0.96
CA GLU A 586 -18.91 -17.05 0.89
C GLU A 586 -19.09 -16.26 -0.41
N THR A 587 -20.31 -16.31 -0.95
CA THR A 587 -20.71 -15.47 -2.08
C THR A 587 -21.27 -14.16 -1.54
N VAL A 588 -20.57 -13.07 -1.79
CA VAL A 588 -20.94 -11.72 -1.33
C VAL A 588 -21.29 -10.84 -2.53
N LEU A 589 -22.26 -9.94 -2.35
CA LEU A 589 -22.59 -8.96 -3.39
C LEU A 589 -21.45 -7.95 -3.54
N GLN A 590 -21.07 -7.69 -4.78
CA GLN A 590 -20.03 -6.72 -5.09
C GLN A 590 -20.52 -5.29 -4.76
N PRO A 591 -19.72 -4.47 -4.06
CA PRO A 591 -20.13 -3.13 -3.68
C PRO A 591 -20.18 -2.20 -4.89
N LYS A 592 -21.24 -1.40 -4.99
CA LYS A 592 -21.42 -0.45 -6.09
C LYS A 592 -21.00 0.95 -5.70
N THR A 593 -21.27 1.34 -4.47
CA THR A 593 -20.90 2.66 -3.93
C THR A 593 -19.72 2.57 -2.98
N LEU A 594 -19.06 3.71 -2.72
CA LEU A 594 -17.97 3.77 -1.75
C LEU A 594 -18.46 3.40 -0.35
N ALA A 595 -19.69 3.76 0.02
CA ALA A 595 -20.29 3.41 1.30
C ALA A 595 -20.47 1.89 1.44
N ASP A 596 -20.94 1.21 0.39
CA ASP A 596 -21.04 -0.26 0.37
C ASP A 596 -19.66 -0.90 0.49
N ALA A 597 -18.65 -0.36 -0.21
CA ALA A 597 -17.29 -0.89 -0.17
C ALA A 597 -16.65 -0.74 1.21
N VAL A 598 -16.86 0.41 1.88
CA VAL A 598 -16.41 0.65 3.26
C VAL A 598 -17.10 -0.31 4.23
N THR A 599 -18.40 -0.53 4.07
CA THR A 599 -19.18 -1.45 4.91
C THR A 599 -18.68 -2.89 4.75
N LEU A 600 -18.59 -3.38 3.51
CA LEU A 600 -18.10 -4.72 3.21
C LEU A 600 -16.67 -4.92 3.72
N THR A 601 -15.81 -3.92 3.54
CA THR A 601 -14.43 -3.99 4.04
C THR A 601 -14.45 -4.06 5.58
N GLY A 602 -15.26 -3.25 6.25
CA GLY A 602 -15.47 -3.34 7.71
C GLY A 602 -15.87 -4.74 8.16
N ASP A 603 -16.87 -5.33 7.52
CA ASP A 603 -17.35 -6.68 7.80
C ASP A 603 -16.23 -7.73 7.62
N LEU A 604 -15.44 -7.61 6.55
CA LEU A 604 -14.29 -8.51 6.29
C LEU A 604 -13.19 -8.36 7.35
N TYR A 605 -12.90 -7.15 7.82
CA TYR A 605 -11.91 -6.91 8.90
C TYR A 605 -12.42 -7.34 10.28
N GLU A 606 -13.73 -7.40 10.49
CA GLU A 606 -14.30 -7.94 11.73
C GLU A 606 -14.12 -9.46 11.83
N ARG A 607 -14.11 -10.18 10.69
CA ARG A 607 -13.94 -11.64 10.66
C ARG A 607 -12.67 -12.10 11.37
N LEU A 608 -12.77 -13.22 12.08
CA LEU A 608 -11.64 -13.81 12.79
C LEU A 608 -10.78 -14.62 11.80
N THR A 609 -9.85 -13.93 11.14
CA THR A 609 -8.92 -14.56 10.20
C THR A 609 -7.62 -14.93 10.91
N LEU A 610 -7.24 -16.21 10.88
CA LEU A 610 -5.97 -16.71 11.42
C LEU A 610 -5.23 -17.51 10.36
N TYR A 611 -3.93 -17.28 10.25
CA TYR A 611 -3.08 -18.09 9.36
C TYR A 611 -2.82 -19.47 9.97
N PRO A 612 -2.50 -20.50 9.15
CA PRO A 612 -2.27 -21.87 9.64
C PRO A 612 -1.27 -21.94 10.81
N ASN A 613 -0.15 -21.21 10.72
CA ASN A 613 0.85 -21.14 11.78
C ASN A 613 0.33 -20.51 13.08
N MET A 614 -0.62 -19.56 13.01
CA MET A 614 -1.26 -18.98 14.19
C MET A 614 -2.17 -20.00 14.87
N ILE A 615 -2.85 -20.85 14.10
CA ILE A 615 -3.72 -21.90 14.66
C ILE A 615 -2.86 -22.93 15.43
N GLU A 616 -1.71 -23.33 14.88
CA GLU A 616 -0.75 -24.20 15.57
C GLU A 616 -0.22 -23.59 16.88
N MET A 617 -0.18 -22.25 16.98
CA MET A 617 0.22 -21.59 18.22
C MET A 617 -0.83 -21.71 19.33
N LEU A 618 -2.12 -21.92 19.01
CA LEU A 618 -3.18 -22.07 20.02
C LEU A 618 -3.03 -23.36 20.85
N SER A 619 -2.38 -24.39 20.30
CA SER A 619 -2.13 -25.63 21.04
C SER A 619 -0.89 -25.58 21.94
N GLN A 620 -0.11 -24.50 21.88
CA GLN A 620 1.09 -24.37 22.72
C GLN A 620 0.70 -24.10 24.17
N GLU A 621 1.32 -24.82 25.10
CA GLU A 621 1.06 -24.63 26.53
C GLU A 621 1.56 -23.24 26.99
N LYS A 622 2.78 -22.88 26.59
CA LYS A 622 3.44 -21.61 26.96
C LYS A 622 3.78 -20.83 25.71
N LEU A 623 3.24 -19.62 25.60
CA LEU A 623 3.39 -18.81 24.39
C LEU A 623 3.61 -17.33 24.71
N PHE A 624 4.51 -16.69 23.98
CA PHE A 624 4.71 -15.25 24.06
C PHE A 624 4.46 -14.62 22.70
N LEU A 625 3.40 -13.82 22.59
CA LEU A 625 3.03 -13.17 21.34
C LEU A 625 3.74 -11.82 21.23
N VAL A 626 4.65 -11.73 20.27
CA VAL A 626 5.35 -10.49 19.92
C VAL A 626 5.04 -10.15 18.48
N GLY A 627 4.75 -8.89 18.24
CA GLY A 627 4.57 -8.39 16.88
C GLY A 627 4.06 -6.95 16.88
N PRO A 628 4.12 -6.26 15.73
CA PRO A 628 3.59 -4.92 15.56
C PRO A 628 2.14 -4.75 16.05
N PRO A 629 1.68 -3.52 16.33
CA PRO A 629 0.26 -3.25 16.57
C PRO A 629 -0.60 -3.84 15.43
N ASN A 630 -1.85 -4.23 15.75
CA ASN A 630 -2.82 -4.77 14.80
C ASN A 630 -2.48 -6.14 14.15
N THR A 631 -1.47 -6.88 14.62
CA THR A 631 -1.18 -8.25 14.12
C THR A 631 -2.08 -9.36 14.69
N GLY A 632 -3.24 -9.01 15.26
CA GLY A 632 -4.19 -10.00 15.78
C GLY A 632 -3.85 -10.65 17.13
N LYS A 633 -2.83 -10.17 17.86
CA LYS A 633 -2.42 -10.73 19.18
C LYS A 633 -3.59 -10.83 20.16
N THR A 634 -4.37 -9.76 20.34
CA THR A 634 -5.52 -9.74 21.25
C THR A 634 -6.58 -10.78 20.85
N ARG A 635 -6.80 -10.97 19.54
CA ARG A 635 -7.75 -11.96 19.02
C ARG A 635 -7.27 -13.38 19.31
N MET A 636 -5.99 -13.66 19.08
CA MET A 636 -5.33 -14.92 19.44
C MET A 636 -5.45 -15.23 20.94
N LEU A 637 -5.17 -14.25 21.80
CA LEU A 637 -5.33 -14.40 23.26
C LEU A 637 -6.75 -14.74 23.65
N THR A 638 -7.70 -13.99 23.10
CA THR A 638 -9.12 -14.16 23.40
C THR A 638 -9.60 -15.55 23.00
N LEU A 639 -9.19 -16.02 21.83
CA LEU A 639 -9.54 -17.35 21.33
C LEU A 639 -8.94 -18.47 22.19
N ALA A 640 -7.66 -18.39 22.53
CA ALA A 640 -7.01 -19.37 23.40
C ALA A 640 -7.64 -19.38 24.81
N GLY A 641 -7.91 -18.20 25.36
CA GLY A 641 -8.63 -18.03 26.62
C GLY A 641 -9.98 -18.71 26.63
N LYS A 642 -10.75 -18.53 25.56
CA LYS A 642 -12.06 -19.17 25.38
C LYS A 642 -11.94 -20.69 25.31
N GLN A 643 -10.97 -21.21 24.57
CA GLN A 643 -10.71 -22.66 24.46
C GLN A 643 -10.43 -23.29 25.84
N TRP A 644 -9.69 -22.61 26.72
CA TRP A 644 -9.45 -23.11 28.08
C TRP A 644 -10.69 -23.03 28.97
N VAL A 645 -11.47 -21.95 28.87
CA VAL A 645 -12.73 -21.81 29.61
C VAL A 645 -13.74 -22.89 29.22
N GLU A 646 -13.89 -23.17 27.92
CA GLU A 646 -14.76 -24.23 27.42
C GLU A 646 -14.27 -25.64 27.82
N SER A 647 -12.96 -25.81 27.97
CA SER A 647 -12.37 -27.03 28.51
C SER A 647 -12.55 -27.17 30.05
N GLY A 648 -13.27 -26.25 30.69
CA GLY A 648 -13.57 -26.26 32.12
C GLY A 648 -12.43 -25.71 32.99
N HIS A 649 -11.46 -25.00 32.41
CA HIS A 649 -10.35 -24.40 33.16
C HIS A 649 -10.69 -22.98 33.61
N HIS A 650 -10.19 -22.62 34.80
CA HIS A 650 -10.35 -21.27 35.32
C HIS A 650 -9.25 -20.35 34.79
N LEU A 651 -9.65 -19.37 33.98
CA LEU A 651 -8.80 -18.38 33.33
C LEU A 651 -8.61 -17.12 34.18
N TYR A 652 -7.36 -16.78 34.47
CA TYR A 652 -6.98 -15.48 35.02
C TYR A 652 -6.54 -14.55 33.90
N ILE A 653 -7.02 -13.31 33.88
CA ILE A 653 -6.65 -12.31 32.88
C ILE A 653 -5.93 -11.17 33.61
N LEU A 654 -4.61 -11.12 33.52
CA LEU A 654 -3.79 -10.02 34.01
C LEU A 654 -3.88 -8.86 33.01
N VAL A 655 -4.38 -7.71 33.45
CA VAL A 655 -4.55 -6.51 32.61
C VAL A 655 -4.13 -5.27 33.37
N SER A 656 -3.65 -4.26 32.64
CA SER A 656 -3.49 -2.91 33.20
C SER A 656 -4.86 -2.31 33.52
N ILE A 657 -4.89 -1.38 34.48
CA ILE A 657 -6.12 -0.63 34.82
C ILE A 657 -6.66 0.16 33.62
N LEU A 658 -5.77 0.61 32.74
CA LEU A 658 -6.10 1.40 31.56
C LEU A 658 -6.79 0.56 30.48
N THR A 659 -6.45 -0.73 30.39
CA THR A 659 -6.77 -1.58 29.24
C THR A 659 -7.76 -2.70 29.58
N LYS A 660 -8.08 -2.83 30.87
CA LYS A 660 -9.09 -3.76 31.41
C LYS A 660 -10.42 -3.66 30.67
N ARG A 661 -10.93 -2.44 30.44
CA ARG A 661 -12.25 -2.27 29.80
C ARG A 661 -12.24 -2.83 28.37
N ASP A 662 -11.22 -2.50 27.60
CA ASP A 662 -11.15 -2.84 26.18
C ASP A 662 -10.92 -4.34 25.97
N PHE A 663 -10.00 -4.93 26.75
CA PHE A 663 -9.75 -6.38 26.69
C PHE A 663 -10.96 -7.18 27.17
N MET A 664 -11.58 -6.79 28.30
CA MET A 664 -12.76 -7.51 28.80
C MET A 664 -13.97 -7.34 27.88
N SER A 665 -14.14 -6.16 27.26
CA SER A 665 -15.15 -5.95 26.22
C SER A 665 -14.91 -6.88 25.04
N SER A 666 -13.67 -6.93 24.52
CA SER A 666 -13.28 -7.85 23.45
C SER A 666 -13.58 -9.30 23.81
N PHE A 667 -13.12 -9.76 24.98
CA PHE A 667 -13.32 -11.12 25.46
C PHE A 667 -14.81 -11.48 25.64
N SER A 668 -15.61 -10.54 26.17
CA SER A 668 -17.04 -10.73 26.35
C SER A 668 -17.83 -10.78 25.04
N LYS A 669 -17.48 -9.95 24.04
CA LYS A 669 -18.15 -9.92 22.73
C LYS A 669 -17.97 -11.23 21.96
N THR A 670 -16.85 -11.93 22.18
CA THR A 670 -16.56 -13.21 21.55
C THR A 670 -17.05 -14.42 22.37
N SER A 671 -17.61 -14.17 23.55
CA SER A 671 -18.24 -15.15 24.43
C SER A 671 -19.76 -15.02 24.28
N ASN A 672 -20.39 -15.94 23.54
CA ASN A 672 -21.85 -16.07 23.50
C ASN A 672 -22.36 -16.66 24.83
N HIS A 673 -22.14 -15.98 25.96
CA HIS A 673 -22.92 -16.28 27.15
C HIS A 673 -24.32 -15.71 26.94
N THR A 674 -25.23 -16.60 26.54
CA THR A 674 -26.67 -16.44 26.69
C THR A 674 -26.93 -15.83 28.06
N GLN A 675 -27.68 -14.73 28.08
CA GLN A 675 -28.12 -14.07 29.30
C GLN A 675 -28.80 -15.12 30.18
N ALA A 676 -28.12 -15.57 31.24
CA ALA A 676 -28.60 -16.65 32.08
C ALA A 676 -29.95 -16.23 32.66
N THR A 677 -30.98 -17.01 32.35
CA THR A 677 -32.24 -17.02 33.08
C THR A 677 -31.93 -17.13 34.56
N LYS A 678 -32.51 -16.22 35.35
CA LYS A 678 -32.50 -16.25 36.82
C LYS A 678 -33.03 -17.61 37.28
N ASP A 679 -32.12 -18.48 37.69
CA ASP A 679 -32.25 -19.52 38.72
C ASP A 679 -31.27 -20.66 38.39
N THR A 680 -30.07 -20.64 38.99
CA THR A 680 -29.40 -21.83 39.54
C THR A 680 -28.04 -21.50 40.17
N ASP A 681 -27.93 -21.87 41.45
CA ASP A 681 -26.75 -22.39 42.16
C ASP A 681 -25.43 -21.57 42.21
N GLU A 682 -24.96 -21.32 43.44
CA GLU A 682 -23.71 -20.64 43.81
C GLU A 682 -22.42 -21.37 43.36
N THR A 683 -22.55 -22.47 42.61
CA THR A 683 -21.46 -23.23 41.97
C THR A 683 -21.05 -22.67 40.60
N SER A 684 -21.81 -21.72 40.02
CA SER A 684 -21.50 -21.02 38.77
C SER A 684 -20.46 -19.91 38.95
N ARG A 685 -19.27 -20.23 39.47
CA ARG A 685 -18.15 -19.28 39.44
C ARG A 685 -17.80 -18.99 37.98
N SER A 686 -17.80 -17.71 37.61
CA SER A 686 -17.17 -17.23 36.38
C SER A 686 -15.82 -17.93 36.22
N PHE A 687 -15.67 -18.73 35.17
CA PHE A 687 -14.39 -19.36 34.82
C PHE A 687 -13.34 -18.33 34.37
N VAL A 688 -13.62 -17.03 34.51
CA VAL A 688 -12.75 -15.92 34.13
C VAL A 688 -12.61 -14.95 35.30
N THR A 689 -11.38 -14.69 35.73
CA THR A 689 -11.04 -13.72 36.77
C THR A 689 -10.09 -12.65 36.23
N PRO A 690 -10.55 -11.40 36.01
CA PRO A 690 -9.66 -10.30 35.66
C PRO A 690 -8.87 -9.82 36.89
N VAL A 691 -7.56 -9.77 36.78
CA VAL A 691 -6.63 -9.30 37.81
C VAL A 691 -5.94 -8.04 37.31
N ILE A 692 -6.13 -6.94 38.04
CA ILE A 692 -5.44 -5.69 37.72
C ILE A 692 -3.98 -5.84 38.18
N CYS A 693 -3.05 -5.62 37.27
CA CYS A 693 -1.62 -5.75 37.53
C CYS A 693 -0.87 -4.54 36.97
N ASN A 694 -0.07 -3.86 37.80
CA ASN A 694 0.97 -2.98 37.28
C ASN A 694 2.26 -3.78 37.11
N PHE A 695 2.55 -4.13 35.86
CA PHE A 695 3.72 -4.92 35.50
C PHE A 695 5.08 -4.24 35.80
N ASN A 696 5.09 -2.95 36.14
CA ASN A 696 6.30 -2.23 36.56
C ASN A 696 6.62 -2.36 38.05
N ILE A 697 5.66 -2.78 38.85
CA ILE A 697 5.79 -2.84 40.30
C ILE A 697 6.07 -4.28 40.71
N LYS A 698 7.36 -4.59 40.92
CA LYS A 698 7.82 -5.94 41.31
C LYS A 698 7.09 -6.52 42.52
N LYS A 699 6.67 -5.68 43.48
CA LYS A 699 5.92 -6.08 44.67
C LYS A 699 4.54 -6.61 44.30
N GLU A 700 3.80 -5.88 43.46
CA GLU A 700 2.47 -6.29 42.97
C GLU A 700 2.56 -7.58 42.15
N MET A 701 3.57 -7.70 41.27
CA MET A 701 3.79 -8.94 40.52
C MET A 701 4.03 -10.14 41.46
N LYS A 702 4.82 -9.96 42.52
CA LYS A 702 5.10 -11.03 43.49
C LYS A 702 3.83 -11.44 44.23
N GLU A 703 3.01 -10.48 44.68
CA GLU A 703 1.74 -10.74 45.35
C GLU A 703 0.75 -11.50 44.43
N ILE A 704 0.71 -11.16 43.14
CA ILE A 704 -0.11 -11.87 42.15
C ILE A 704 0.40 -13.29 41.90
N LEU A 705 1.72 -13.48 41.78
CA LEU A 705 2.32 -14.80 41.61
C LEU A 705 2.08 -15.68 42.84
N ASP A 706 2.20 -15.14 44.05
CA ASP A 706 1.88 -15.83 45.29
C ASP A 706 0.38 -16.22 45.28
N MET A 707 -0.52 -15.31 44.89
CA MET A 707 -1.95 -15.62 44.75
C MET A 707 -2.24 -16.77 43.77
N LEU A 708 -1.65 -16.73 42.57
CA LEU A 708 -1.83 -17.76 41.53
C LEU A 708 -1.27 -19.12 41.97
N THR A 709 -0.08 -19.14 42.58
CA THR A 709 0.57 -20.38 43.05
C THR A 709 -0.10 -20.97 44.30
N THR A 710 -0.76 -20.16 45.13
CA THR A 710 -1.55 -20.69 46.25
C THR A 710 -2.84 -21.36 45.78
N GLN A 711 -3.42 -20.90 44.67
CA GLN A 711 -4.61 -21.47 44.03
C GLN A 711 -4.33 -22.79 43.30
N ASP A 712 -3.11 -22.98 42.79
CA ASP A 712 -2.63 -24.17 42.05
C ASP A 712 -2.63 -25.47 42.88
N LYS A 713 -2.77 -25.39 44.21
CA LYS A 713 -2.81 -26.54 45.12
C LYS A 713 -4.02 -27.49 44.93
N LYS A 714 -4.86 -27.27 43.92
CA LYS A 714 -6.09 -28.03 43.63
C LYS A 714 -5.99 -29.05 42.49
N ASN A 715 -4.79 -29.39 41.99
CA ASN A 715 -4.59 -30.35 40.88
C ASN A 715 -5.28 -29.93 39.55
N MET A 716 -5.57 -28.64 39.37
CA MET A 716 -6.14 -28.10 38.12
C MET A 716 -5.08 -27.25 37.40
N PRO A 717 -4.99 -27.32 36.06
CA PRO A 717 -3.98 -26.59 35.31
C PRO A 717 -4.21 -25.08 35.44
N LEU A 718 -3.13 -24.34 35.68
CA LEU A 718 -3.17 -22.89 35.82
C LEU A 718 -3.29 -22.20 34.45
N CYS A 719 -4.38 -21.46 34.23
CA CYS A 719 -4.65 -20.73 32.98
C CYS A 719 -4.55 -19.22 33.18
N VAL A 720 -3.56 -18.53 32.59
CA VAL A 720 -3.34 -17.09 32.81
C VAL A 720 -3.03 -16.34 31.50
N ILE A 721 -3.94 -15.49 31.02
CA ILE A 721 -3.62 -14.50 29.98
C ILE A 721 -3.10 -13.24 30.65
N ALA A 722 -2.13 -12.57 30.04
CA ALA A 722 -1.60 -11.30 30.49
C ALA A 722 -1.52 -10.30 29.33
N SER A 723 -2.53 -9.44 29.18
CA SER A 723 -2.61 -8.49 28.08
C SER A 723 -1.97 -7.15 28.45
N GLU A 724 -1.14 -6.62 27.56
CA GLU A 724 -0.52 -5.29 27.61
C GLU A 724 0.33 -5.08 28.86
N VAL A 725 1.44 -5.79 28.88
CA VAL A 725 2.50 -5.68 29.87
C VAL A 725 3.28 -4.39 29.57
N ASP A 726 2.73 -3.24 29.97
CA ASP A 726 3.43 -1.96 29.88
C ASP A 726 4.68 -2.00 30.77
N PHE A 727 5.86 -2.21 30.19
CA PHE A 727 7.14 -2.02 30.86
C PHE A 727 7.53 -0.53 30.86
N GLY A 728 6.85 0.27 31.67
CA GLY A 728 7.22 1.64 31.99
C GLY A 728 8.48 1.70 32.86
N GLY A 729 9.65 1.77 32.21
CA GLY A 729 10.93 2.04 32.86
C GLY A 729 12.13 1.75 31.95
N PRO A 730 13.35 2.23 32.28
CA PRO A 730 14.56 1.91 31.50
C PRO A 730 14.67 0.39 31.40
N ARG A 731 14.79 -0.12 30.17
CA ARG A 731 14.77 -1.54 29.76
C ARG A 731 15.43 -2.47 30.79
N ARG A 732 14.68 -2.92 31.79
CA ARG A 732 15.09 -4.02 32.66
C ARG A 732 14.76 -5.30 31.92
N LYS A 733 15.80 -6.00 31.44
CA LYS A 733 15.68 -7.40 31.00
C LYS A 733 15.14 -8.22 32.16
N ILE A 734 13.85 -8.52 32.16
CA ILE A 734 13.29 -9.56 33.03
C ILE A 734 13.29 -10.84 32.21
N VAL A 735 14.23 -11.73 32.52
CA VAL A 735 14.26 -13.10 32.00
C VAL A 735 13.46 -13.94 32.98
N VAL A 736 12.28 -14.42 32.57
CA VAL A 736 11.50 -15.39 33.35
C VAL A 736 11.93 -16.79 32.89
N TYR A 737 12.45 -17.59 33.81
CA TYR A 737 12.81 -18.99 33.55
C TYR A 737 11.61 -19.89 33.78
N VAL A 738 11.43 -20.88 32.90
CA VAL A 738 10.59 -22.06 33.18
C VAL A 738 11.52 -23.10 33.79
N GLU A 739 11.37 -23.37 35.09
CA GLU A 739 11.99 -24.54 35.74
C GLU A 739 11.06 -25.73 35.58
N ASP A 740 11.54 -26.79 34.93
CA ASP A 740 10.99 -28.14 35.02
C ASP A 740 11.60 -28.84 36.25
N ARG A 741 10.91 -29.82 36.84
CA ARG A 741 11.37 -30.56 38.04
C ARG A 741 12.59 -31.47 37.78
N SER A 742 13.07 -31.55 36.55
CA SER A 742 14.31 -32.24 36.16
C SER A 742 15.19 -31.35 35.29
N PRO A 743 16.49 -31.21 35.60
CA PRO A 743 17.39 -30.39 34.79
C PRO A 743 17.67 -31.10 33.44
N PRO A 744 17.57 -30.40 32.29
CA PRO A 744 17.96 -30.97 31.01
C PRO A 744 19.49 -30.99 30.88
N GLU A 745 20.04 -32.10 30.37
CA GLU A 745 21.49 -32.34 30.22
C GLU A 745 22.19 -31.45 29.17
N ASN A 746 21.47 -30.55 28.48
CA ASN A 746 22.07 -29.67 27.48
C ASN A 746 21.58 -28.22 27.60
N VAL A 747 22.52 -27.33 27.94
CA VAL A 747 22.31 -25.93 28.32
C VAL A 747 22.13 -25.00 27.09
N SER A 748 22.18 -25.52 25.85
CA SER A 748 22.25 -24.71 24.62
C SER A 748 20.91 -24.24 24.04
N ASN A 749 19.75 -24.73 24.49
CA ASN A 749 18.44 -24.42 23.87
C ASN A 749 17.62 -23.29 24.56
N LYS A 750 18.23 -22.43 25.39
CA LYS A 750 17.53 -21.29 26.00
C LYS A 750 17.47 -20.09 25.04
N TRP A 751 16.44 -20.02 24.19
CA TRP A 751 16.20 -18.89 23.28
C TRP A 751 15.79 -17.61 24.03
N ARG A 752 16.40 -16.50 23.63
CA ARG A 752 16.24 -15.12 24.13
C ARG A 752 15.17 -14.39 23.32
N GLY A 753 14.14 -13.83 23.97
CA GLY A 753 13.22 -12.85 23.38
C GLY A 753 13.59 -11.41 23.77
N ILE A 754 13.68 -10.49 22.80
CA ILE A 754 14.05 -9.07 22.98
C ILE A 754 13.01 -8.13 22.32
N THR A 755 12.77 -7.03 23.02
CA THR A 755 12.12 -5.71 22.76
C THR A 755 11.62 -5.31 21.34
N CYS A 756 10.31 -5.10 21.18
CA CYS A 756 9.60 -3.82 20.94
C CYS A 756 8.13 -4.06 20.50
N CYS A 757 7.25 -3.14 20.90
CA CYS A 757 5.82 -2.99 20.54
C CYS A 757 4.85 -3.96 21.25
N THR A 758 4.04 -3.42 22.18
CA THR A 758 2.91 -4.07 22.91
C THR A 758 3.09 -5.58 23.13
N ALA A 759 3.78 -5.96 24.19
CA ALA A 759 3.86 -7.35 24.60
C ALA A 759 2.53 -7.76 25.27
N GLN A 760 1.88 -8.78 24.71
CA GLN A 760 0.80 -9.48 25.39
C GLN A 760 1.34 -10.87 25.75
N LEU A 761 1.48 -11.10 27.05
CA LEU A 761 2.00 -12.31 27.67
C LEU A 761 0.88 -13.37 27.76
N ILE A 762 1.16 -14.61 27.39
CA ILE A 762 0.34 -15.76 27.79
C ILE A 762 1.17 -16.51 28.83
N ILE A 763 0.65 -16.69 30.03
CA ILE A 763 1.19 -17.67 30.98
C ILE A 763 0.18 -18.82 30.99
N LEU A 764 0.43 -19.91 30.26
CA LEU A 764 -0.43 -21.06 30.42
C LEU A 764 0.28 -22.37 30.70
N ARG A 765 -0.44 -23.16 31.49
CA ARG A 765 -0.10 -24.41 32.12
C ARG A 765 1.16 -24.39 32.99
N TRP A 766 0.90 -24.37 34.30
CA TRP A 766 1.57 -25.32 35.20
C TRP A 766 0.65 -26.52 35.38
#